data_AF-A0A7S4VBE3-F1
#
_entry.id   AF-A0A7S4VBE3-F1
#
_cell.length_a   1.000
_cell.length_b   1.000
_cell.length_c   1.000
_cell.angle_alpha   90.00
_cell.angle_beta   90.00
_cell.angle_gamma   90.00
#
_symmetry.space_group_name_H-M   'P 1'
#
loop_
_entity.id
_entity.type
_entity.pdbx_description
1 polymer ?
#
loop_
_entity_poly.entity_id
_entity_poly.type
_entity_poly.pdbx_seq_one_letter_code
_entity_poly.pdbx_strand_id
1 'polypeptide(L)'
;KARAFLAQDHVDVTIRITIGCMLGYIFGFARVPEIIPPSLSSTIGWIVPLLFTLFPTLPIAFPLVLNVTAVVFVALTAATALLAAAAAGGSGAMVGLYSAYVLWVSCLRFYPSSFTSAAILIIFPVLTALGFYQAAQQPGGMQVVKNMWTTSGLENSGAVISNYIIAFGWINLFSLLVILIPPWKTARVFLYKGLLPSVLNDAAKRIRISLQQEDFDGENHQAVNDSDGGLQYLFPEEKQTQEAQIVERITRSAITLEKGNIAVITAFEPRLLRCAPPSCSYIILKDLCLAVRKISLRVLAASQILSSYGQYPSNYSEVADALDDCAQLLRKGEPVEEHERDHGDVTEIMTNDGTDILRNPEDPCLLKPMIQDLKKTIVIWLDEIGPADRSASKYCSKDSRKAMKLNAMPWLARIIFITFIPLFFLIPKALLNLENWKKLFDPSSGHGAKAVWAIKLAIGSTALISMTIFWDAYKNWDLIIDDAPGSHFQAWVIIAFHFTTTQSTEGTVKKGLLRLLATLFAGLSGFLCITACEGNPYASVAWLTFTTPIPVYLATERCFAARMGLSKDYGYLYQCFIFTQAIIVVYYRTQEGVSRNELVANRILANTIGIVMGMIFSLIPLNIWGGNPRIALNIVQIQKEALAKILHVLKERSSDSLETDHSYEEYISLIEEAESIKEASFCPLFEEANDLIADSNRFSKFPLLKVDPKLNEVLGFLGILNSAITTLADFAKNIISRNDAKEFFGSGMPLHNDLLTLLESLEKGEYDTSRDEENDGAKKHDLIGPPLFIEIIHLVVKELFQHEATLYNIKYGYGKLPQKNQTEANLLLDSDLGTPLL
;
A
#
# COMPACT_ATOMS: atom_id res chain seq x y z
N LYS A 1 -20.47 42.89 -0.66
CA LYS A 1 -20.49 41.47 -1.12
C LYS A 1 -19.51 41.22 -2.27
N ALA A 2 -19.62 41.87 -3.44
CA ALA A 2 -18.62 41.74 -4.52
C ALA A 2 -17.17 42.15 -4.12
N ARG A 3 -16.99 43.23 -3.34
CA ARG A 3 -15.66 43.63 -2.81
C ARG A 3 -15.07 42.67 -1.76
N ALA A 4 -15.91 41.96 -0.99
CA ALA A 4 -15.47 40.97 -0.02
C ALA A 4 -15.11 39.64 -0.70
N PHE A 5 -15.81 39.31 -1.79
CA PHE A 5 -15.49 38.20 -2.70
C PHE A 5 -14.11 38.41 -3.36
N LEU A 6 -13.82 39.64 -3.82
CA LEU A 6 -12.51 40.01 -4.35
C LEU A 6 -11.39 39.94 -3.29
N ALA A 7 -11.62 40.47 -2.08
CA ALA A 7 -10.58 40.56 -1.04
C ALA A 7 -10.08 39.19 -0.51
N GLN A 8 -10.90 38.14 -0.61
CA GLN A 8 -10.59 36.82 -0.05
C GLN A 8 -9.80 35.93 -1.03
N ASP A 9 -10.14 36.02 -2.32
CA ASP A 9 -9.28 35.52 -3.40
C ASP A 9 -7.92 36.24 -3.34
N HIS A 10 -7.90 37.54 -3.01
CA HIS A 10 -6.66 38.28 -2.90
C HIS A 10 -5.73 37.81 -1.78
N VAL A 11 -6.17 37.35 -0.59
CA VAL A 11 -5.21 36.95 0.46
C VAL A 11 -4.55 35.61 0.15
N ASP A 12 -5.31 34.62 -0.33
CA ASP A 12 -4.78 33.31 -0.74
C ASP A 12 -3.91 33.45 -2.01
N VAL A 13 -4.38 34.19 -3.01
CA VAL A 13 -3.57 34.57 -4.17
C VAL A 13 -2.35 35.38 -3.72
N THR A 14 -2.47 36.30 -2.76
CA THR A 14 -1.32 37.08 -2.26
C THR A 14 -0.34 36.21 -1.49
N ILE A 15 -0.76 35.25 -0.66
CA ILE A 15 0.16 34.33 0.02
C ILE A 15 0.83 33.40 -0.99
N ARG A 16 0.10 32.91 -2.01
CA ARG A 16 0.67 32.08 -3.09
C ARG A 16 1.60 32.85 -4.03
N ILE A 17 1.23 34.09 -4.38
CA ILE A 17 2.10 35.04 -5.06
C ILE A 17 3.29 35.34 -4.16
N THR A 18 3.13 35.54 -2.86
CA THR A 18 4.24 35.88 -1.96
C THR A 18 5.20 34.71 -1.78
N ILE A 19 4.71 33.47 -1.62
CA ILE A 19 5.55 32.26 -1.55
C ILE A 19 6.15 31.94 -2.92
N GLY A 20 5.37 32.02 -3.99
CA GLY A 20 5.84 31.81 -5.36
C GLY A 20 6.82 32.88 -5.83
N CYS A 21 6.64 34.13 -5.39
CA CYS A 21 7.60 35.23 -5.55
C CYS A 21 8.78 35.04 -4.63
N MET A 22 8.64 34.62 -3.36
CA MET A 22 9.81 34.31 -2.51
C MET A 22 10.65 33.19 -3.11
N LEU A 23 10.02 32.11 -3.60
CA LEU A 23 10.72 31.00 -4.24
C LEU A 23 11.27 31.39 -5.61
N GLY A 24 10.49 32.10 -6.42
CA GLY A 24 10.97 32.68 -7.69
C GLY A 24 12.10 33.69 -7.49
N TYR A 25 12.13 34.39 -6.35
CA TYR A 25 13.18 35.31 -5.94
C TYR A 25 14.37 34.56 -5.31
N ILE A 26 14.16 33.46 -4.58
CA ILE A 26 15.23 32.59 -4.11
C ILE A 26 15.89 31.91 -5.32
N PHE A 27 15.13 31.38 -6.27
CA PHE A 27 15.68 30.76 -7.48
C PHE A 27 16.18 31.77 -8.51
N GLY A 28 15.58 32.97 -8.59
CA GLY A 28 15.97 34.02 -9.54
C GLY A 28 17.05 34.97 -9.04
N PHE A 29 17.10 35.25 -7.72
CA PHE A 29 18.00 36.20 -7.06
C PHE A 29 18.90 35.60 -5.98
N ALA A 30 18.80 34.31 -5.60
CA ALA A 30 19.98 33.68 -5.04
C ALA A 30 21.04 33.83 -6.12
N ARG A 31 21.98 34.75 -5.90
CA ARG A 31 23.21 34.86 -6.65
C ARG A 31 23.97 33.58 -6.39
N VAL A 32 23.56 32.52 -7.05
CA VAL A 32 24.39 31.37 -7.38
C VAL A 32 24.97 31.79 -8.72
N PRO A 33 26.05 32.62 -8.73
CA PRO A 33 26.32 33.59 -9.78
C PRO A 33 26.71 32.96 -11.13
N GLU A 34 26.75 31.64 -11.19
CA GLU A 34 27.24 30.84 -12.32
C GLU A 34 26.25 29.75 -12.76
N ILE A 35 25.08 29.62 -12.10
CA ILE A 35 24.22 28.43 -12.25
C ILE A 35 22.98 28.67 -13.11
N ILE A 36 22.44 29.89 -13.13
CA ILE A 36 21.24 30.22 -13.91
C ILE A 36 21.60 31.34 -14.89
N PRO A 37 21.50 31.12 -16.21
CA PRO A 37 21.74 32.16 -17.20
C PRO A 37 20.90 33.40 -16.87
N PRO A 38 21.46 34.62 -16.91
CA PRO A 38 20.73 35.84 -16.60
C PRO A 38 19.42 36.00 -17.39
N SER A 39 19.36 35.44 -18.60
CA SER A 39 18.16 35.39 -19.46
C SER A 39 17.02 34.51 -18.92
N LEU A 40 17.34 33.46 -18.15
CA LEU A 40 16.36 32.56 -17.52
C LEU A 40 15.98 33.01 -16.11
N SER A 41 16.84 33.75 -15.40
CA SER A 41 16.56 34.27 -14.05
C SER A 41 15.28 35.10 -13.99
N SER A 42 15.07 36.02 -14.95
CA SER A 42 13.82 36.79 -15.01
C SER A 42 12.62 35.89 -15.31
N THR A 43 12.76 34.98 -16.27
CA THR A 43 11.71 34.03 -16.68
C THR A 43 11.30 33.11 -15.52
N ILE A 44 12.25 32.61 -14.73
CA ILE A 44 12.01 31.82 -13.51
C ILE A 44 11.33 32.67 -12.43
N GLY A 45 11.78 33.92 -12.26
CA GLY A 45 11.17 34.90 -11.36
C GLY A 45 9.70 35.17 -11.66
N TRP A 46 9.26 34.99 -12.92
CA TRP A 46 7.86 35.15 -13.34
C TRP A 46 7.08 33.83 -13.38
N ILE A 47 7.67 32.76 -13.92
CA ILE A 47 7.01 31.46 -14.11
C ILE A 47 6.74 30.78 -12.76
N VAL A 48 7.66 30.84 -11.79
CA VAL A 48 7.45 30.18 -10.50
C VAL A 48 6.24 30.79 -9.76
N PRO A 49 6.11 32.11 -9.55
CA PRO A 49 4.90 32.69 -8.97
C PRO A 49 3.63 32.42 -9.78
N LEU A 50 3.73 32.43 -11.12
CA LEU A 50 2.61 32.12 -12.01
C LEU A 50 2.14 30.67 -11.84
N LEU A 51 3.06 29.70 -11.73
CA LEU A 51 2.73 28.30 -11.50
C LEU A 51 2.17 28.08 -10.09
N PHE A 52 2.69 28.76 -9.07
CA PHE A 52 2.13 28.72 -7.71
C PHE A 52 0.74 29.35 -7.60
N THR A 53 0.42 30.33 -8.45
CA THR A 53 -0.93 30.91 -8.52
C THR A 53 -1.90 30.04 -9.31
N LEU A 54 -1.44 29.41 -10.40
CA LEU A 54 -2.25 28.52 -11.24
C LEU A 54 -2.47 27.14 -10.61
N PHE A 55 -1.54 26.65 -9.78
CA PHE A 55 -1.54 25.30 -9.21
C PHE A 55 -1.44 25.32 -7.68
N PRO A 56 -2.58 25.40 -6.96
CA PRO A 56 -2.66 25.49 -5.50
C PRO A 56 -1.97 24.35 -4.74
N THR A 57 -1.86 23.21 -5.39
CA THR A 57 -1.37 21.94 -4.84
C THR A 57 0.17 21.85 -4.90
N LEU A 58 0.86 22.83 -5.50
CA LEU A 58 2.32 22.80 -5.71
C LEU A 58 3.16 22.73 -4.40
N PRO A 59 2.75 23.36 -3.27
CA PRO A 59 3.39 23.13 -1.97
C PRO A 59 3.29 21.68 -1.45
N ILE A 60 2.25 20.94 -1.86
CA ILE A 60 1.98 19.54 -1.47
C ILE A 60 2.97 18.60 -2.18
N ALA A 61 3.49 19.03 -3.31
CA ALA A 61 4.40 18.26 -4.14
C ALA A 61 5.88 18.44 -3.73
N PHE A 62 6.20 19.53 -3.02
CA PHE A 62 7.55 19.87 -2.55
C PHE A 62 8.27 18.77 -1.72
N PRO A 63 7.60 18.04 -0.82
CA PRO A 63 8.18 16.89 -0.12
C PRO A 63 8.74 15.80 -1.02
N LEU A 64 8.05 15.52 -2.13
CA LEU A 64 8.47 14.52 -3.11
C LEU A 64 9.77 14.99 -3.77
N VAL A 65 9.85 16.28 -4.13
CA VAL A 65 11.08 16.91 -4.65
C VAL A 65 12.22 16.77 -3.67
N LEU A 66 11.96 17.06 -2.40
CA LEU A 66 12.98 17.03 -1.35
C LEU A 66 13.47 15.60 -1.09
N ASN A 67 12.58 14.61 -1.12
CA ASN A 67 12.92 13.19 -1.01
C ASN A 67 13.81 12.76 -2.18
N VAL A 68 13.38 13.02 -3.41
CA VAL A 68 14.15 12.64 -4.60
C VAL A 68 15.50 13.37 -4.63
N THR A 69 15.53 14.67 -4.27
CA THR A 69 16.77 15.44 -4.21
C THR A 69 17.74 14.87 -3.18
N ALA A 70 17.24 14.50 -1.99
CA ALA A 70 18.07 13.92 -0.95
C ALA A 70 18.57 12.52 -1.32
N VAL A 71 17.72 11.69 -1.95
CA VAL A 71 18.11 10.39 -2.53
C VAL A 71 19.20 10.56 -3.60
N VAL A 72 19.03 11.52 -4.50
CA VAL A 72 20.04 11.85 -5.54
C VAL A 72 21.34 12.32 -4.90
N PHE A 73 21.28 13.14 -3.86
CA PHE A 73 22.47 13.58 -3.13
C PHE A 73 23.24 12.41 -2.52
N VAL A 74 22.55 11.48 -1.84
CA VAL A 74 23.16 10.25 -1.30
C VAL A 74 23.72 9.36 -2.42
N ALA A 75 23.06 9.31 -3.57
CA ALA A 75 23.60 8.59 -4.72
C ALA A 75 24.89 9.23 -5.27
N LEU A 76 24.96 10.57 -5.31
CA LEU A 76 26.14 11.29 -5.79
C LEU A 76 27.33 11.16 -4.84
N THR A 77 27.09 11.10 -3.51
CA THR A 77 28.16 10.79 -2.55
C THR A 77 28.67 9.35 -2.72
N ALA A 78 27.78 8.38 -2.96
CA ALA A 78 28.19 7.03 -3.31
C ALA A 78 28.99 6.99 -4.63
N ALA A 79 28.58 7.75 -5.65
CA ALA A 79 29.35 7.87 -6.91
C ALA A 79 30.78 8.36 -6.66
N THR A 80 30.91 9.36 -5.78
CA THR A 80 32.19 9.95 -5.39
C THR A 80 33.09 8.91 -4.72
N ALA A 81 32.53 8.09 -3.83
CA ALA A 81 33.28 7.01 -3.18
C ALA A 81 33.73 5.94 -4.20
N LEU A 82 32.89 5.59 -5.17
CA LEU A 82 33.24 4.67 -6.25
C LEU A 82 34.38 5.21 -7.12
N LEU A 83 34.30 6.49 -7.51
CA LEU A 83 35.35 7.15 -8.29
C LEU A 83 36.66 7.31 -7.49
N ALA A 84 36.57 7.59 -6.20
CA ALA A 84 37.75 7.62 -5.32
C ALA A 84 38.41 6.24 -5.21
N ALA A 85 37.62 5.17 -5.11
CA ALA A 85 38.12 3.80 -5.16
C ALA A 85 38.77 3.48 -6.51
N ALA A 86 38.18 3.93 -7.62
CA ALA A 86 38.77 3.81 -8.95
C ALA A 86 40.13 4.53 -9.06
N ALA A 87 40.24 5.72 -8.46
CA ALA A 87 41.47 6.51 -8.44
C ALA A 87 42.57 5.89 -7.57
N ALA A 88 42.20 5.31 -6.42
CA ALA A 88 43.16 4.76 -5.47
C ALA A 88 43.58 3.31 -5.79
N GLY A 89 42.67 2.48 -6.28
CA GLY A 89 42.87 1.03 -6.46
C GLY A 89 42.45 0.50 -7.83
N GLY A 90 42.21 1.37 -8.81
CA GLY A 90 41.86 1.00 -10.17
C GLY A 90 40.44 0.40 -10.30
N SER A 91 40.18 -0.19 -11.47
CA SER A 91 38.87 -0.76 -11.82
C SER A 91 38.41 -1.82 -10.82
N GLY A 92 39.31 -2.68 -10.34
CA GLY A 92 39.00 -3.76 -9.42
C GLY A 92 38.45 -3.25 -8.08
N ALA A 93 39.09 -2.22 -7.51
CA ALA A 93 38.63 -1.63 -6.25
C ALA A 93 37.24 -0.97 -6.39
N MET A 94 36.99 -0.30 -7.53
CA MET A 94 35.67 0.27 -7.81
C MET A 94 34.58 -0.81 -7.90
N VAL A 95 34.83 -1.90 -8.63
CA VAL A 95 33.85 -3.00 -8.77
C VAL A 95 33.62 -3.71 -7.44
N GLY A 96 34.67 -3.94 -6.65
CA GLY A 96 34.55 -4.51 -5.31
C GLY A 96 33.70 -3.63 -4.39
N LEU A 97 33.97 -2.33 -4.35
CA LEU A 97 33.20 -1.38 -3.55
C LEU A 97 31.75 -1.27 -4.02
N TYR A 98 31.51 -1.24 -5.34
CA TYR A 98 30.16 -1.26 -5.89
C TYR A 98 29.40 -2.52 -5.51
N SER A 99 30.03 -3.69 -5.57
CA SER A 99 29.39 -4.97 -5.22
C SER A 99 28.91 -4.98 -3.78
N ALA A 100 29.77 -4.50 -2.86
CA ALA A 100 29.41 -4.33 -1.46
C ALA A 100 28.27 -3.30 -1.29
N TYR A 101 28.36 -2.17 -2.00
CA TYR A 101 27.35 -1.11 -1.96
C TYR A 101 25.98 -1.58 -2.48
N VAL A 102 25.92 -2.32 -3.59
CA VAL A 102 24.64 -2.82 -4.12
C VAL A 102 24.06 -3.87 -3.20
N LEU A 103 24.85 -4.79 -2.66
CA LEU A 103 24.35 -5.74 -1.67
C LEU A 103 23.78 -5.00 -0.46
N TRP A 104 24.46 -3.96 0.00
CA TRP A 104 24.04 -3.11 1.10
C TRP A 104 22.72 -2.37 0.81
N VAL A 105 22.60 -1.68 -0.32
CA VAL A 105 21.38 -0.93 -0.68
C VAL A 105 20.23 -1.87 -1.07
N SER A 106 20.51 -3.04 -1.64
CA SER A 106 19.48 -4.02 -2.00
C SER A 106 18.69 -4.51 -0.79
N CYS A 107 19.32 -4.55 0.40
CA CYS A 107 18.64 -4.87 1.65
C CYS A 107 17.65 -3.78 2.10
N LEU A 108 17.82 -2.52 1.70
CA LEU A 108 16.86 -1.43 1.99
C LEU A 108 15.56 -1.57 1.20
N ARG A 109 15.62 -2.30 0.08
CA ARG A 109 14.51 -2.46 -0.85
C ARG A 109 13.35 -3.28 -0.26
N PHE A 110 13.56 -3.92 0.91
CA PHE A 110 12.55 -4.67 1.65
C PHE A 110 11.57 -3.83 2.46
N TYR A 111 11.81 -2.52 2.59
CA TYR A 111 10.85 -1.61 3.20
C TYR A 111 9.89 -1.09 2.11
N PRO A 112 8.56 -1.34 2.20
CA PRO A 112 7.59 -1.02 1.16
C PRO A 112 7.61 0.45 0.73
N SER A 113 7.93 1.36 1.66
CA SER A 113 8.03 2.81 1.41
C SER A 113 9.28 3.25 0.65
N SER A 114 10.28 2.37 0.48
CA SER A 114 11.64 2.74 0.05
C SER A 114 12.07 2.12 -1.28
N PHE A 115 11.20 1.35 -1.94
CA PHE A 115 11.55 0.52 -3.09
C PHE A 115 12.11 1.32 -4.29
N THR A 116 11.44 2.41 -4.66
CA THR A 116 11.85 3.28 -5.78
C THR A 116 13.14 4.04 -5.44
N SER A 117 13.28 4.51 -4.20
CA SER A 117 14.47 5.20 -3.74
C SER A 117 15.71 4.30 -3.76
N ALA A 118 15.59 3.04 -3.35
CA ALA A 118 16.70 2.08 -3.39
C ALA A 118 17.19 1.79 -4.83
N ALA A 119 16.29 1.73 -5.82
CA ALA A 119 16.68 1.57 -7.21
C ALA A 119 17.50 2.76 -7.72
N ILE A 120 17.05 3.99 -7.44
CA ILE A 120 17.77 5.22 -7.78
C ILE A 120 19.13 5.25 -7.07
N LEU A 121 19.18 4.88 -5.79
CA LEU A 121 20.42 4.77 -5.03
C LEU A 121 21.40 3.76 -5.63
N ILE A 122 20.96 2.71 -6.32
CA ILE A 122 21.91 1.77 -6.97
C ILE A 122 22.33 2.25 -8.35
N ILE A 123 21.37 2.70 -9.15
CA ILE A 123 21.56 3.07 -10.55
C ILE A 123 22.39 4.34 -10.67
N PHE A 124 22.03 5.39 -9.93
CA PHE A 124 22.60 6.71 -10.16
C PHE A 124 24.09 6.83 -9.81
N PRO A 125 24.60 6.18 -8.73
CA PRO A 125 26.03 6.16 -8.46
C PRO A 125 26.84 5.47 -9.55
N VAL A 126 26.36 4.34 -10.07
CA VAL A 126 27.09 3.60 -11.11
C VAL A 126 27.08 4.34 -12.43
N LEU A 127 25.97 4.95 -12.83
CA LEU A 127 25.93 5.75 -14.06
C LEU A 127 26.99 6.87 -14.01
N THR A 128 27.04 7.56 -12.88
CA THR A 128 28.01 8.63 -12.66
C THR A 128 29.43 8.07 -12.61
N ALA A 129 29.66 6.97 -11.89
CA ALA A 129 30.99 6.36 -11.80
C ALA A 129 31.49 5.86 -13.17
N LEU A 130 30.67 5.15 -13.94
CA LEU A 130 31.02 4.65 -15.27
C LEU A 130 31.30 5.77 -16.28
N GLY A 131 30.65 6.93 -16.14
CA GLY A 131 30.93 8.08 -16.99
C GLY A 131 32.33 8.69 -16.79
N PHE A 132 32.93 8.50 -15.61
CA PHE A 132 34.17 9.21 -15.24
C PHE A 132 35.29 8.32 -14.69
N TYR A 133 35.10 7.00 -14.57
CA TYR A 133 36.10 6.13 -13.95
C TYR A 133 37.45 6.15 -14.67
N GLN A 134 37.47 6.28 -16.00
CA GLN A 134 38.72 6.37 -16.76
C GLN A 134 39.49 7.64 -16.43
N ALA A 135 38.80 8.78 -16.29
CA ALA A 135 39.41 10.03 -15.86
C ALA A 135 39.89 9.95 -14.41
N ALA A 136 39.15 9.26 -13.54
CA ALA A 136 39.55 9.02 -12.16
C ALA A 136 40.77 8.09 -12.03
N GLN A 137 41.01 7.20 -12.98
CA GLN A 137 42.18 6.30 -12.97
C GLN A 137 43.48 6.97 -13.42
N GLN A 138 43.41 8.11 -14.11
CA GLN A 138 44.60 8.83 -14.52
C GLN A 138 45.34 9.43 -13.31
N PRO A 139 46.66 9.68 -13.41
CA PRO A 139 47.39 10.41 -12.39
C PRO A 139 46.70 11.74 -12.06
N GLY A 140 46.41 11.98 -10.78
CA GLY A 140 45.63 13.14 -10.36
C GLY A 140 44.11 12.96 -10.42
N GLY A 141 43.59 11.76 -10.67
CA GLY A 141 42.16 11.49 -10.73
C GLY A 141 41.38 11.86 -9.46
N MET A 142 42.02 11.85 -8.28
CA MET A 142 41.41 12.38 -7.05
C MET A 142 41.09 13.88 -7.15
N GLN A 143 41.90 14.65 -7.89
CA GLN A 143 41.62 16.05 -8.18
C GLN A 143 40.42 16.18 -9.13
N VAL A 144 40.25 15.27 -10.09
CA VAL A 144 39.04 15.22 -10.95
C VAL A 144 37.80 14.98 -10.09
N VAL A 145 37.84 14.01 -9.16
CA VAL A 145 36.75 13.74 -8.23
C VAL A 145 36.44 14.94 -7.33
N LYS A 146 37.47 15.64 -6.83
CA LYS A 146 37.30 16.88 -6.07
C LYS A 146 36.64 17.97 -6.92
N ASN A 147 37.09 18.14 -8.16
CA ASN A 147 36.56 19.15 -9.08
C ASN A 147 35.07 18.95 -9.37
N MET A 148 34.58 17.70 -9.40
CA MET A 148 33.15 17.41 -9.57
C MET A 148 32.24 18.08 -8.54
N TRP A 149 32.73 18.28 -7.31
CA TRP A 149 31.99 18.95 -6.23
C TRP A 149 32.28 20.44 -6.14
N THR A 150 33.52 20.85 -6.40
CA THR A 150 33.97 22.22 -6.13
C THR A 150 33.77 23.17 -7.30
N THR A 151 33.65 22.65 -8.52
CA THR A 151 33.43 23.48 -9.71
C THR A 151 31.95 23.71 -9.98
N SER A 152 31.64 24.91 -10.47
CA SER A 152 30.29 25.37 -10.80
C SER A 152 30.17 25.76 -12.27
N GLY A 153 28.92 25.89 -12.74
CA GLY A 153 28.58 26.28 -14.10
C GLY A 153 27.93 25.16 -14.91
N LEU A 154 26.77 25.44 -15.52
CA LEU A 154 26.11 24.50 -16.43
C LEU A 154 26.93 24.20 -17.69
N GLU A 155 27.77 25.15 -18.10
CA GLU A 155 28.69 25.02 -19.23
C GLU A 155 30.00 24.31 -18.85
N ASN A 156 30.26 24.16 -17.55
CA ASN A 156 31.47 23.52 -17.05
C ASN A 156 31.27 22.01 -17.00
N SER A 157 31.93 21.29 -17.90
CA SER A 157 31.91 19.82 -17.94
C SER A 157 32.49 19.17 -16.68
N GLY A 158 33.27 19.92 -15.89
CA GLY A 158 33.78 19.50 -14.58
C GLY A 158 32.74 19.58 -13.46
N ALA A 159 31.67 20.37 -13.59
CA ALA A 159 30.67 20.62 -12.54
C ALA A 159 29.56 19.54 -12.51
N VAL A 160 29.93 18.28 -12.77
CA VAL A 160 29.04 17.14 -13.03
C VAL A 160 27.97 16.99 -11.94
N ILE A 161 28.36 17.02 -10.67
CA ILE A 161 27.47 16.74 -9.54
C ILE A 161 26.49 17.89 -9.32
N SER A 162 26.97 19.13 -9.42
CA SER A 162 26.12 20.33 -9.35
C SER A 162 25.07 20.31 -10.47
N ASN A 163 25.49 20.01 -11.71
CA ASN A 163 24.63 19.96 -12.88
C ASN A 163 23.57 18.84 -12.79
N TYR A 164 23.91 17.68 -12.22
CA TYR A 164 22.92 16.62 -11.97
C TYR A 164 21.87 17.03 -10.93
N ILE A 165 22.27 17.67 -9.82
CA ILE A 165 21.31 18.13 -8.80
C ILE A 165 20.32 19.12 -9.42
N ILE A 166 20.81 20.05 -10.25
CA ILE A 166 19.97 21.04 -10.94
C ILE A 166 19.01 20.36 -11.91
N ALA A 167 19.51 19.45 -12.77
CA ALA A 167 18.68 18.74 -13.75
C ALA A 167 17.58 17.91 -13.09
N PHE A 168 17.89 17.22 -11.98
CA PHE A 168 16.89 16.48 -11.21
C PHE A 168 15.90 17.41 -10.50
N GLY A 169 16.34 18.56 -10.01
CA GLY A 169 15.44 19.60 -9.50
C GLY A 169 14.39 19.99 -10.54
N TRP A 170 14.80 20.16 -11.79
CA TRP A 170 13.90 20.46 -12.92
C TRP A 170 12.98 19.30 -13.29
N ILE A 171 13.49 18.08 -13.46
CA ILE A 171 12.67 16.89 -13.77
C ILE A 171 11.60 16.70 -12.70
N ASN A 172 11.97 16.86 -11.43
CA ASN A 172 11.02 16.79 -10.33
C ASN A 172 9.97 17.89 -10.47
N LEU A 173 10.37 19.16 -10.66
CA LEU A 173 9.44 20.26 -10.86
C LEU A 173 8.42 19.99 -11.98
N PHE A 174 8.85 19.47 -13.14
CA PHE A 174 7.95 19.12 -14.25
C PHE A 174 7.07 17.90 -13.95
N SER A 175 7.61 16.88 -13.29
CA SER A 175 6.83 15.71 -12.85
C SER A 175 5.74 16.12 -11.85
N LEU A 176 6.02 17.12 -11.01
CA LEU A 176 5.02 17.70 -10.14
C LEU A 176 3.93 18.39 -10.96
N LEU A 177 4.26 19.18 -11.98
CA LEU A 177 3.24 19.87 -12.79
C LEU A 177 2.19 18.91 -13.36
N VAL A 178 2.55 17.67 -13.69
CA VAL A 178 1.61 16.62 -14.14
C VAL A 178 0.66 16.17 -13.02
N ILE A 179 1.17 15.96 -11.80
CA ILE A 179 0.36 15.62 -10.61
C ILE A 179 -0.57 16.77 -10.22
N LEU A 180 -0.17 18.00 -10.55
CA LEU A 180 -0.84 19.23 -10.15
C LEU A 180 -2.00 19.63 -11.07
N ILE A 181 -2.19 18.96 -12.22
CA ILE A 181 -3.39 19.11 -13.04
C ILE A 181 -4.55 18.38 -12.32
N PRO A 182 -5.54 19.09 -11.75
CA PRO A 182 -6.59 18.44 -10.99
C PRO A 182 -7.42 17.53 -11.90
N PRO A 183 -7.70 16.27 -11.52
CA PRO A 183 -8.59 15.42 -12.30
C PRO A 183 -9.99 16.05 -12.37
N TRP A 184 -10.61 16.02 -13.55
CA TRP A 184 -11.94 16.57 -13.83
C TRP A 184 -13.10 15.98 -12.98
N LYS A 185 -12.86 14.95 -12.14
CA LYS A 185 -13.80 14.42 -11.13
C LYS A 185 -13.08 14.07 -9.83
N THR A 186 -13.47 14.68 -8.71
CA THR A 186 -12.67 14.69 -7.48
C THR A 186 -12.73 13.38 -6.67
N ALA A 187 -11.58 12.98 -6.11
CA ALA A 187 -11.39 11.77 -5.31
C ALA A 187 -12.40 11.63 -4.17
N ARG A 188 -12.75 12.75 -3.52
CA ARG A 188 -13.73 12.77 -2.45
C ARG A 188 -15.14 12.42 -2.91
N VAL A 189 -15.61 12.99 -4.03
CA VAL A 189 -16.95 12.68 -4.56
C VAL A 189 -17.06 11.19 -4.90
N PHE A 190 -16.00 10.62 -5.48
CA PHE A 190 -15.95 9.17 -5.69
C PHE A 190 -16.00 8.40 -4.37
N LEU A 191 -15.26 8.83 -3.34
CA LEU A 191 -15.24 8.17 -2.04
C LEU A 191 -16.64 8.16 -1.39
N TYR A 192 -17.26 9.33 -1.17
CA TYR A 192 -18.52 9.38 -0.42
C TYR A 192 -19.77 9.13 -1.27
N LYS A 193 -19.81 9.42 -2.57
CA LYS A 193 -20.97 9.09 -3.44
C LYS A 193 -20.85 7.73 -4.13
N GLY A 194 -19.65 7.16 -4.20
CA GLY A 194 -19.36 5.92 -4.93
C GLY A 194 -18.97 4.78 -4.00
N LEU A 195 -17.76 4.85 -3.42
CA LEU A 195 -17.18 3.76 -2.65
C LEU A 195 -17.97 3.47 -1.37
N LEU A 196 -18.11 4.43 -0.45
CA LEU A 196 -18.78 4.20 0.85
C LEU A 196 -20.21 3.67 0.68
N PRO A 197 -21.07 4.22 -0.21
CA PRO A 197 -22.39 3.66 -0.45
C PRO A 197 -22.37 2.25 -1.04
N SER A 198 -21.37 1.92 -1.87
CA SER A 198 -21.24 0.56 -2.41
C SER A 198 -20.95 -0.44 -1.30
N VAL A 199 -20.05 -0.12 -0.36
CA VAL A 199 -19.71 -1.01 0.75
C VAL A 199 -20.91 -1.24 1.67
N LEU A 200 -21.65 -0.18 2.00
CA LEU A 200 -22.84 -0.26 2.83
C LEU A 200 -23.94 -1.11 2.18
N ASN A 201 -24.21 -0.91 0.88
CA ASN A 201 -25.15 -1.75 0.13
C ASN A 201 -24.70 -3.22 0.08
N ASP A 202 -23.41 -3.47 -0.11
CA ASP A 202 -22.88 -4.85 -0.13
C ASP A 202 -23.04 -5.52 1.25
N ALA A 203 -22.81 -4.78 2.35
CA ALA A 203 -23.06 -5.25 3.72
C ALA A 203 -24.55 -5.52 3.97
N ALA A 204 -25.45 -4.62 3.57
CA ALA A 204 -26.90 -4.82 3.66
C ALA A 204 -27.34 -6.08 2.88
N LYS A 205 -26.82 -6.24 1.66
CA LYS A 205 -27.10 -7.42 0.82
C LYS A 205 -26.63 -8.71 1.46
N ARG A 206 -25.46 -8.71 2.13
CA ARG A 206 -24.96 -9.88 2.87
C ARG A 206 -25.93 -10.31 3.97
N ILE A 207 -26.42 -9.37 4.78
CA ILE A 207 -27.39 -9.66 5.84
C ILE A 207 -28.65 -10.30 5.24
N ARG A 208 -29.20 -9.72 4.17
CA ARG A 208 -30.41 -10.26 3.52
C ARG A 208 -30.22 -11.65 2.93
N ILE A 209 -29.07 -11.93 2.31
CA ILE A 209 -28.77 -13.28 1.81
C ILE A 209 -28.77 -14.28 2.96
N SER A 210 -28.22 -13.89 4.10
CA SER A 210 -28.11 -14.77 5.27
C SER A 210 -29.48 -15.01 5.92
N LEU A 211 -30.34 -13.99 6.01
CA LEU A 211 -31.74 -14.13 6.44
C LEU A 211 -32.53 -15.06 5.51
N GLN A 212 -32.33 -14.95 4.20
CA GLN A 212 -32.99 -15.81 3.21
C GLN A 212 -32.52 -17.27 3.25
N GLN A 213 -31.31 -17.54 3.72
CA GLN A 213 -30.81 -18.91 3.91
C GLN A 213 -31.55 -19.58 5.07
N GLU A 214 -31.77 -18.85 6.17
CA GLU A 214 -32.49 -19.34 7.34
C GLU A 214 -33.94 -19.73 7.02
N ASP A 215 -34.68 -18.86 6.31
CA ASP A 215 -36.07 -19.15 5.90
C ASP A 215 -36.14 -20.45 5.08
N PHE A 216 -35.13 -20.70 4.23
CA PHE A 216 -35.08 -21.88 3.37
C PHE A 216 -34.73 -23.16 4.14
N ASP A 217 -33.82 -23.09 5.10
CA ASP A 217 -33.44 -24.24 5.93
C ASP A 217 -34.57 -24.64 6.88
N GLY A 218 -35.32 -23.66 7.42
CA GLY A 218 -36.49 -23.89 8.24
C GLY A 218 -37.62 -24.63 7.51
N GLU A 219 -37.92 -24.27 6.25
CA GLU A 219 -38.94 -24.94 5.44
C GLU A 219 -38.51 -26.37 5.02
N ASN A 220 -37.24 -26.56 4.68
CA ASN A 220 -36.75 -27.88 4.27
C ASN A 220 -36.71 -28.90 5.41
N HIS A 221 -36.38 -28.49 6.64
CA HIS A 221 -36.43 -29.39 7.79
C HIS A 221 -37.85 -29.88 8.11
N GLN A 222 -38.90 -29.13 7.71
CA GLN A 222 -40.29 -29.60 7.80
C GLN A 222 -40.66 -30.52 6.63
N ALA A 223 -40.21 -30.24 5.41
CA ALA A 223 -40.57 -31.03 4.22
C ALA A 223 -39.83 -32.39 4.10
N VAL A 224 -38.61 -32.49 4.65
CA VAL A 224 -37.79 -33.72 4.61
C VAL A 224 -38.35 -34.82 5.51
N ASN A 225 -39.15 -34.50 6.52
CA ASN A 225 -39.80 -35.51 7.36
C ASN A 225 -41.01 -36.19 6.68
N ASP A 226 -41.54 -35.64 5.59
CA ASP A 226 -42.79 -36.12 4.96
C ASP A 226 -42.62 -36.65 3.52
N SER A 227 -41.43 -36.58 2.90
CA SER A 227 -41.24 -36.96 1.49
C SER A 227 -40.08 -37.93 1.23
N ASP A 228 -40.44 -39.21 1.12
CA ASP A 228 -39.57 -40.31 0.68
C ASP A 228 -39.37 -40.22 -0.85
N GLY A 229 -38.50 -39.33 -1.34
CA GLY A 229 -38.36 -39.14 -2.79
C GLY A 229 -37.41 -38.06 -3.32
N GLY A 230 -36.11 -38.19 -3.08
CA GLY A 230 -35.03 -38.00 -4.08
C GLY A 230 -35.04 -36.79 -5.04
N LEU A 231 -35.38 -35.58 -4.60
CA LEU A 231 -35.15 -34.35 -5.38
C LEU A 231 -33.99 -33.55 -4.77
N GLN A 232 -32.78 -33.87 -5.22
CA GLN A 232 -31.55 -33.16 -4.87
C GLN A 232 -31.57 -31.78 -5.55
N TYR A 233 -31.73 -30.73 -4.75
CA TYR A 233 -31.92 -29.34 -5.18
C TYR A 233 -30.72 -28.81 -5.98
N LEU A 234 -31.00 -28.32 -7.21
CA LEU A 234 -30.04 -27.79 -8.19
C LEU A 234 -29.79 -26.26 -8.06
N PHE A 235 -30.14 -25.65 -6.93
CA PHE A 235 -30.02 -24.19 -6.68
C PHE A 235 -28.92 -23.65 -5.69
N PRO A 236 -27.90 -24.41 -5.21
CA PRO A 236 -26.87 -23.85 -4.33
C PRO A 236 -25.79 -22.97 -5.00
N GLU A 237 -25.34 -23.32 -6.22
CA GLU A 237 -24.06 -22.79 -6.75
C GLU A 237 -24.08 -21.29 -7.08
N GLU A 238 -25.19 -20.76 -7.63
CA GLU A 238 -25.26 -19.34 -8.00
C GLU A 238 -25.32 -18.42 -6.77
N LYS A 239 -26.04 -18.85 -5.72
CA LYS A 239 -26.11 -18.12 -4.44
C LYS A 239 -24.75 -18.11 -3.75
N GLN A 240 -24.07 -19.25 -3.65
CA GLN A 240 -22.72 -19.34 -3.08
C GLN A 240 -21.71 -18.48 -3.86
N THR A 241 -21.79 -18.47 -5.19
CA THR A 241 -20.92 -17.63 -6.02
C THR A 241 -21.16 -16.14 -5.78
N GLN A 242 -22.43 -15.73 -5.68
CA GLN A 242 -22.79 -14.33 -5.40
C GLN A 242 -22.34 -13.92 -3.99
N GLU A 243 -22.50 -14.81 -3.02
CA GLU A 243 -22.09 -14.62 -1.64
C GLU A 243 -20.57 -14.40 -1.54
N ALA A 244 -19.77 -15.27 -2.15
CA ALA A 244 -18.32 -15.15 -2.20
C ALA A 244 -17.87 -13.82 -2.84
N GLN A 245 -18.52 -13.40 -3.93
CA GLN A 245 -18.23 -12.12 -4.59
C GLN A 245 -18.57 -10.90 -3.72
N ILE A 246 -19.62 -10.97 -2.89
CA ILE A 246 -19.98 -9.89 -1.96
C ILE A 246 -18.94 -9.81 -0.84
N VAL A 247 -18.56 -10.95 -0.27
CA VAL A 247 -17.53 -11.04 0.77
C VAL A 247 -16.21 -10.47 0.26
N GLU A 248 -15.76 -10.88 -0.93
CA GLU A 248 -14.54 -10.36 -1.56
C GLU A 248 -14.59 -8.82 -1.72
N ARG A 249 -15.73 -8.28 -2.18
CA ARG A 249 -15.91 -6.83 -2.38
C ARG A 249 -15.92 -6.06 -1.07
N ILE A 250 -16.58 -6.57 -0.03
CA ILE A 250 -16.58 -5.96 1.30
C ILE A 250 -15.16 -5.97 1.88
N THR A 251 -14.48 -7.10 1.86
CA THR A 251 -13.12 -7.26 2.40
C THR A 251 -12.15 -6.31 1.69
N ARG A 252 -12.15 -6.29 0.35
CA ARG A 252 -11.32 -5.37 -0.45
C ARG A 252 -11.61 -3.91 -0.09
N SER A 253 -12.88 -3.54 0.06
CA SER A 253 -13.25 -2.17 0.39
C SER A 253 -12.87 -1.79 1.82
N ALA A 254 -13.04 -2.69 2.78
CA ALA A 254 -12.65 -2.49 4.17
C ALA A 254 -11.15 -2.26 4.33
N ILE A 255 -10.33 -2.97 3.56
CA ILE A 255 -8.87 -2.75 3.50
C ILE A 255 -8.57 -1.39 2.89
N THR A 256 -9.26 -1.04 1.79
CA THR A 256 -9.05 0.27 1.14
C THR A 256 -9.39 1.44 2.07
N LEU A 257 -10.40 1.27 2.94
CA LEU A 257 -10.83 2.27 3.93
C LEU A 257 -9.96 2.32 5.19
N GLU A 258 -8.97 1.44 5.32
CA GLU A 258 -8.10 1.35 6.48
C GLU A 258 -7.38 2.67 6.79
N LYS A 259 -7.33 3.01 8.09
CA LYS A 259 -6.72 4.24 8.65
C LYS A 259 -7.29 5.54 8.05
N GLY A 260 -8.37 5.47 7.28
CA GLY A 260 -8.88 6.57 6.47
C GLY A 260 -7.86 7.08 5.46
N ASN A 261 -6.97 6.21 4.95
CA ASN A 261 -5.89 6.60 4.04
C ASN A 261 -6.42 7.36 2.80
N ILE A 262 -7.58 6.96 2.27
CA ILE A 262 -8.22 7.68 1.17
C ILE A 262 -8.68 9.08 1.61
N ALA A 263 -9.24 9.22 2.82
CA ALA A 263 -9.66 10.51 3.36
C ALA A 263 -8.46 11.47 3.50
N VAL A 264 -7.30 10.98 3.95
CA VAL A 264 -6.04 11.75 4.09
C VAL A 264 -5.64 12.39 2.77
N ILE A 265 -5.78 11.63 1.68
CA ILE A 265 -5.39 12.07 0.34
C ILE A 265 -6.34 13.14 -0.21
N THR A 266 -7.57 13.23 0.33
CA THR A 266 -8.52 14.30 -0.01
C THR A 266 -8.43 15.53 0.89
N ALA A 267 -7.56 15.55 1.90
CA ALA A 267 -7.48 16.61 2.91
C ALA A 267 -7.05 18.00 2.36
N PHE A 268 -6.60 18.06 1.11
CA PHE A 268 -6.22 19.31 0.42
C PHE A 268 -6.95 19.50 -0.92
N GLU A 269 -8.08 18.82 -1.13
CA GLU A 269 -8.90 19.09 -2.31
C GLU A 269 -9.28 20.59 -2.34
N PRO A 270 -8.98 21.37 -3.41
CA PRO A 270 -9.21 22.82 -3.44
C PRO A 270 -10.66 23.25 -3.15
N ARG A 271 -11.61 22.33 -3.25
CA ARG A 271 -13.02 22.54 -2.89
C ARG A 271 -13.28 22.54 -1.38
N LEU A 272 -12.34 22.05 -0.55
CA LEU A 272 -12.37 22.21 0.91
C LEU A 272 -12.38 23.68 1.36
N LEU A 273 -11.89 24.58 0.52
CA LEU A 273 -12.00 26.03 0.73
C LEU A 273 -13.47 26.50 0.70
N ARG A 274 -14.40 25.67 0.22
CA ARG A 274 -15.85 25.92 0.14
C ARG A 274 -16.66 25.20 1.22
N CYS A 275 -16.04 24.30 1.99
CA CYS A 275 -16.68 23.59 3.12
C CYS A 275 -16.44 24.36 4.43
N ALA A 276 -17.07 23.92 5.52
CA ALA A 276 -16.64 24.25 6.88
C ALA A 276 -15.14 23.94 7.09
N PRO A 277 -14.45 24.55 8.08
CA PRO A 277 -12.99 24.56 8.16
C PRO A 277 -12.38 23.15 7.96
N PRO A 278 -11.31 23.00 7.15
CA PRO A 278 -10.86 21.70 6.65
C PRO A 278 -10.56 20.63 7.70
N SER A 279 -10.31 20.98 8.96
CA SER A 279 -10.09 20.00 10.04
C SER A 279 -11.35 19.24 10.39
N CYS A 280 -12.51 19.91 10.38
CA CYS A 280 -13.78 19.25 10.67
C CYS A 280 -14.06 18.23 9.58
N SER A 281 -14.03 18.65 8.31
CA SER A 281 -14.40 17.76 7.20
C SER A 281 -13.44 16.57 7.01
N TYR A 282 -12.12 16.72 7.15
CA TYR A 282 -11.21 15.57 7.01
C TYR A 282 -11.35 14.57 8.16
N ILE A 283 -11.40 15.04 9.41
CA ILE A 283 -11.54 14.15 10.58
C ILE A 283 -12.86 13.38 10.47
N ILE A 284 -13.96 14.07 10.17
CA ILE A 284 -15.27 13.44 10.00
C ILE A 284 -15.26 12.45 8.84
N LEU A 285 -14.63 12.74 7.70
CA LEU A 285 -14.55 11.80 6.59
C LEU A 285 -13.70 10.57 6.94
N LYS A 286 -12.60 10.76 7.69
CA LYS A 286 -11.79 9.67 8.20
C LYS A 286 -12.61 8.79 9.15
N ASP A 287 -13.30 9.40 10.10
CA ASP A 287 -14.14 8.70 11.08
C ASP A 287 -15.29 7.97 10.38
N LEU A 288 -15.88 8.57 9.35
CA LEU A 288 -16.87 7.94 8.48
C LEU A 288 -16.29 6.71 7.76
N CYS A 289 -15.08 6.80 7.19
CA CYS A 289 -14.43 5.66 6.55
C CYS A 289 -14.18 4.52 7.56
N LEU A 290 -13.75 4.87 8.78
CA LEU A 290 -13.50 3.91 9.86
C LEU A 290 -14.81 3.27 10.35
N ALA A 291 -15.89 4.05 10.49
CA ALA A 291 -17.20 3.56 10.88
C ALA A 291 -17.77 2.58 9.84
N VAL A 292 -17.74 2.95 8.55
CA VAL A 292 -18.17 2.07 7.44
C VAL A 292 -17.33 0.79 7.42
N ARG A 293 -16.00 0.89 7.56
CA ARG A 293 -15.11 -0.28 7.66
C ARG A 293 -15.53 -1.17 8.83
N LYS A 294 -15.65 -0.61 10.04
CA LYS A 294 -15.97 -1.37 11.26
C LYS A 294 -17.29 -2.11 11.13
N ILE A 295 -18.33 -1.44 10.64
CA ILE A 295 -19.64 -2.04 10.40
C ILE A 295 -19.56 -3.16 9.38
N SER A 296 -18.93 -2.92 8.23
CA SER A 296 -18.88 -3.92 7.15
C SER A 296 -18.14 -5.20 7.60
N LEU A 297 -17.06 -5.00 8.35
CA LEU A 297 -16.26 -6.08 8.94
C LEU A 297 -17.03 -6.85 10.02
N ARG A 298 -17.82 -6.16 10.85
CA ARG A 298 -18.70 -6.81 11.84
C ARG A 298 -19.87 -7.53 11.21
N VAL A 299 -20.45 -7.01 10.13
CA VAL A 299 -21.51 -7.70 9.39
C VAL A 299 -20.99 -9.02 8.81
N LEU A 300 -19.77 -9.05 8.28
CA LEU A 300 -19.14 -10.29 7.84
C LEU A 300 -18.96 -11.28 9.00
N ALA A 301 -18.40 -10.82 10.12
CA ALA A 301 -18.21 -11.67 11.30
C ALA A 301 -19.56 -12.18 11.84
N ALA A 302 -20.54 -11.30 12.02
CA ALA A 302 -21.88 -11.65 12.47
C ALA A 302 -22.52 -12.69 11.55
N SER A 303 -22.39 -12.53 10.23
CA SER A 303 -22.99 -13.48 9.29
C SER A 303 -22.37 -14.87 9.35
N GLN A 304 -21.06 -14.96 9.62
CA GLN A 304 -20.35 -16.23 9.77
C GLN A 304 -20.65 -16.90 11.11
N ILE A 305 -20.82 -16.10 12.17
CA ILE A 305 -21.18 -16.60 13.50
C ILE A 305 -22.62 -17.12 13.44
N LEU A 306 -23.56 -16.33 12.94
CA LEU A 306 -24.99 -16.65 12.94
C LEU A 306 -25.34 -17.81 12.00
N SER A 307 -24.61 -18.00 10.90
CA SER A 307 -24.77 -19.20 10.07
C SER A 307 -24.52 -20.50 10.85
N SER A 308 -23.68 -20.46 11.88
CA SER A 308 -23.38 -21.63 12.73
C SER A 308 -24.43 -21.88 13.82
N TYR A 309 -25.27 -20.90 14.15
CA TYR A 309 -26.32 -21.02 15.18
C TYR A 309 -27.72 -21.23 14.59
N GLY A 310 -27.90 -20.99 13.29
CA GLY A 310 -29.14 -21.29 12.57
C GLY A 310 -30.31 -20.35 12.85
N GLN A 311 -30.12 -19.27 13.64
CA GLN A 311 -31.14 -18.23 13.82
C GLN A 311 -30.54 -16.82 13.87
N TYR A 312 -30.98 -15.95 12.97
CA TYR A 312 -30.71 -14.52 13.02
C TYR A 312 -31.74 -13.83 13.92
N PRO A 313 -31.32 -12.89 14.77
CA PRO A 313 -32.26 -12.03 15.47
C PRO A 313 -33.12 -11.25 14.45
N SER A 314 -34.43 -11.14 14.70
CA SER A 314 -35.39 -10.49 13.80
C SER A 314 -35.05 -9.02 13.47
N ASN A 315 -34.27 -8.37 14.34
CA ASN A 315 -33.78 -7.01 14.16
C ASN A 315 -32.74 -6.86 13.01
N TYR A 316 -32.17 -7.94 12.47
CA TYR A 316 -31.18 -7.87 11.40
C TYR A 316 -31.76 -7.37 10.07
N SER A 317 -33.07 -7.55 9.82
CA SER A 317 -33.71 -6.92 8.66
C SER A 317 -33.71 -5.40 8.78
N GLU A 318 -33.99 -4.86 9.98
CA GLU A 318 -33.93 -3.41 10.24
C GLU A 318 -32.51 -2.86 10.04
N VAL A 319 -31.50 -3.63 10.47
CA VAL A 319 -30.08 -3.31 10.30
C VAL A 319 -29.73 -3.21 8.81
N ALA A 320 -30.18 -4.15 7.97
CA ALA A 320 -29.94 -4.12 6.53
C ALA A 320 -30.58 -2.90 5.85
N ASP A 321 -31.82 -2.57 6.22
CA ASP A 321 -32.53 -1.42 5.66
C ASP A 321 -31.87 -0.10 6.09
N ALA A 322 -31.46 0.01 7.35
CA ALA A 322 -30.76 1.19 7.85
C ALA A 322 -29.39 1.43 7.17
N LEU A 323 -28.69 0.36 6.76
CA LEU A 323 -27.45 0.46 5.97
C LEU A 323 -27.70 0.99 4.56
N ASP A 324 -28.77 0.51 3.90
CA ASP A 324 -29.17 1.04 2.58
C ASP A 324 -29.60 2.50 2.66
N ASP A 325 -30.31 2.90 3.71
CA ASP A 325 -30.66 4.30 3.96
C ASP A 325 -29.41 5.17 4.10
N CYS A 326 -28.43 4.73 4.90
CA CYS A 326 -27.14 5.39 5.05
C CYS A 326 -26.42 5.56 3.69
N ALA A 327 -26.45 4.52 2.85
CA ALA A 327 -25.86 4.56 1.53
C ALA A 327 -26.59 5.51 0.58
N GLN A 328 -27.93 5.55 0.62
CA GLN A 328 -28.74 6.47 -0.17
C GLN A 328 -28.50 7.93 0.25
N LEU A 329 -28.43 8.23 1.55
CA LEU A 329 -28.09 9.55 2.08
C LEU A 329 -26.75 10.06 1.51
N LEU A 330 -25.72 9.21 1.57
CA LEU A 330 -24.40 9.52 1.02
C LEU A 330 -24.41 9.73 -0.51
N ARG A 331 -25.19 8.96 -1.27
CA ARG A 331 -25.32 9.11 -2.74
C ARG A 331 -26.00 10.42 -3.12
N LYS A 332 -27.12 10.76 -2.46
CA LYS A 332 -27.81 12.04 -2.66
C LYS A 332 -26.85 13.19 -2.37
N GLY A 333 -26.13 13.14 -1.24
CA GLY A 333 -25.14 14.14 -0.87
C GLY A 333 -25.74 15.51 -0.65
N GLU A 334 -27.03 15.55 -0.30
CA GLU A 334 -27.77 16.74 0.06
C GLU A 334 -27.80 16.84 1.60
N PRO A 335 -27.71 18.04 2.17
CA PRO A 335 -27.85 18.21 3.62
C PRO A 335 -29.24 17.72 4.04
N VAL A 336 -29.30 17.05 5.19
CA VAL A 336 -30.55 16.53 5.74
C VAL A 336 -31.43 17.72 6.16
N GLU A 337 -32.65 17.78 5.62
CA GLU A 337 -33.61 18.87 5.87
C GLU A 337 -33.90 18.98 7.38
N GLU A 338 -34.10 20.20 7.88
CA GLU A 338 -34.31 20.47 9.32
C GLU A 338 -35.49 19.67 9.91
N HIS A 339 -36.50 19.30 9.12
CA HIS A 339 -37.61 18.46 9.58
C HIS A 339 -37.20 17.02 9.97
N GLU A 340 -36.11 16.48 9.43
CA GLU A 340 -35.56 15.19 9.85
C GLU A 340 -34.61 15.33 11.08
N ARG A 341 -34.19 16.55 11.43
CA ARG A 341 -33.37 16.82 12.64
C ARG A 341 -34.19 16.83 13.92
N ASP A 342 -35.48 17.12 13.82
CA ASP A 342 -36.40 17.30 14.96
C ASP A 342 -36.98 15.98 15.50
N HIS A 343 -36.73 14.83 14.84
CA HIS A 343 -37.25 13.52 15.27
C HIS A 343 -36.37 12.76 16.28
N GLY A 344 -35.43 13.45 16.90
CA GLY A 344 -34.75 12.96 18.09
C GLY A 344 -33.70 13.96 18.49
N ASP A 345 -33.86 14.56 19.66
CA ASP A 345 -32.85 15.40 20.26
C ASP A 345 -31.57 14.57 20.42
N VAL A 346 -30.67 14.65 19.42
CA VAL A 346 -29.42 13.88 19.31
C VAL A 346 -28.49 14.13 20.51
N THR A 347 -28.79 15.20 21.26
CA THR A 347 -28.14 15.59 22.50
C THR A 347 -28.67 14.85 23.73
N GLU A 348 -29.93 14.39 23.73
CA GLU A 348 -30.57 13.71 24.87
C GLU A 348 -30.22 12.21 24.93
N ILE A 349 -29.87 11.60 23.78
CA ILE A 349 -29.44 10.20 23.68
C ILE A 349 -28.06 9.97 24.34
N MET A 350 -27.20 11.00 24.44
CA MET A 350 -25.83 10.84 24.94
C MET A 350 -25.66 11.09 26.45
N THR A 351 -26.60 11.73 27.13
CA THR A 351 -26.42 12.14 28.53
C THR A 351 -27.22 11.32 29.54
N ASN A 352 -28.26 10.58 29.14
CA ASN A 352 -29.08 9.81 30.08
C ASN A 352 -29.10 8.29 29.88
N ASP A 353 -28.60 7.74 28.77
CA ASP A 353 -28.77 6.31 28.42
C ASP A 353 -27.49 5.47 28.31
N GLY A 354 -26.37 5.96 28.85
CA GLY A 354 -25.08 5.24 28.86
C GLY A 354 -25.14 3.85 29.52
N THR A 355 -26.20 3.54 30.26
CA THR A 355 -26.46 2.22 30.86
C THR A 355 -27.40 1.33 30.05
N ASP A 356 -28.26 1.85 29.17
CA ASP A 356 -29.27 1.06 28.45
C ASP A 356 -28.79 0.54 27.09
N ILE A 357 -27.78 1.17 26.47
CA ILE A 357 -27.12 0.62 25.26
C ILE A 357 -26.43 -0.73 25.55
N LEU A 358 -26.02 -0.97 26.80
CA LEU A 358 -25.43 -2.22 27.27
C LEU A 358 -26.47 -3.28 27.69
N ARG A 359 -27.78 -2.96 27.61
CA ARG A 359 -28.89 -3.81 28.07
C ARG A 359 -29.70 -4.43 26.96
N ASN A 360 -29.28 -4.37 25.69
CA ASN A 360 -29.95 -5.15 24.65
C ASN A 360 -29.23 -6.51 24.47
N PRO A 361 -29.61 -7.55 25.23
CA PRO A 361 -28.99 -8.88 25.13
C PRO A 361 -29.20 -9.53 23.75
N GLU A 362 -30.09 -8.97 22.91
CA GLU A 362 -30.50 -9.55 21.62
C GLU A 362 -29.61 -9.14 20.43
N ASP A 363 -28.68 -8.18 20.58
CA ASP A 363 -27.73 -7.81 19.52
C ASP A 363 -26.32 -8.33 19.83
N PRO A 364 -25.99 -9.58 19.42
CA PRO A 364 -24.71 -10.21 19.76
C PRO A 364 -23.50 -9.48 19.19
N CYS A 365 -23.69 -8.61 18.19
CA CYS A 365 -22.63 -7.89 17.49
C CYS A 365 -22.68 -6.36 17.66
N LEU A 366 -23.66 -5.84 18.40
CA LEU A 366 -23.93 -4.42 18.62
C LEU A 366 -24.02 -3.62 17.30
N LEU A 367 -24.60 -4.21 16.25
CA LEU A 367 -24.73 -3.58 14.94
C LEU A 367 -25.68 -2.37 14.96
N LYS A 368 -26.79 -2.44 15.71
CA LYS A 368 -27.80 -1.37 15.73
C LYS A 368 -27.26 -0.06 16.32
N PRO A 369 -26.59 -0.03 17.50
CA PRO A 369 -25.92 1.17 18.00
C PRO A 369 -24.87 1.71 17.02
N MET A 370 -24.08 0.83 16.39
CA MET A 370 -23.05 1.26 15.44
C MET A 370 -23.64 1.92 14.18
N ILE A 371 -24.76 1.43 13.68
CA ILE A 371 -25.44 2.04 12.53
C ILE A 371 -26.01 3.40 12.89
N GLN A 372 -26.51 3.58 14.12
CA GLN A 372 -26.95 4.89 14.60
C GLN A 372 -25.78 5.89 14.66
N ASP A 373 -24.64 5.46 15.18
CA ASP A 373 -23.40 6.26 15.18
C ASP A 373 -22.90 6.58 13.76
N LEU A 374 -22.99 5.61 12.84
CA LEU A 374 -22.68 5.82 11.44
C LEU A 374 -23.62 6.85 10.81
N LYS A 375 -24.93 6.73 11.02
CA LYS A 375 -25.94 7.66 10.52
C LYS A 375 -25.67 9.06 11.05
N LYS A 376 -25.37 9.21 12.34
CA LYS A 376 -24.95 10.49 12.95
C LYS A 376 -23.70 11.06 12.27
N THR A 377 -22.69 10.23 12.05
CA THR A 377 -21.45 10.65 11.36
C THR A 377 -21.71 11.07 9.91
N ILE A 378 -22.62 10.37 9.20
CA ILE A 378 -23.05 10.73 7.84
C ILE A 378 -23.77 12.09 7.83
N VAL A 379 -24.69 12.33 8.77
CA VAL A 379 -25.40 13.61 8.86
C VAL A 379 -24.43 14.76 9.12
N ILE A 380 -23.52 14.59 10.09
CA ILE A 380 -22.46 15.56 10.38
C ILE A 380 -21.60 15.81 9.13
N TRP A 381 -21.24 14.76 8.40
CA TRP A 381 -20.49 14.88 7.14
C TRP A 381 -21.28 15.66 6.07
N LEU A 382 -22.55 15.34 5.87
CA LEU A 382 -23.42 15.97 4.87
C LEU A 382 -23.66 17.45 5.17
N ASP A 383 -23.80 17.80 6.45
CA ASP A 383 -23.91 19.20 6.91
C ASP A 383 -22.62 19.98 6.66
N GLU A 384 -21.46 19.37 6.93
CA GLU A 384 -20.14 19.97 6.73
C GLU A 384 -19.79 20.21 5.25
N ILE A 385 -20.26 19.32 4.35
CA ILE A 385 -20.09 19.50 2.90
C ILE A 385 -21.22 20.29 2.25
N GLY A 386 -22.31 20.56 2.99
CA GLY A 386 -23.45 21.33 2.54
C GLY A 386 -23.08 22.78 2.18
N PRO A 387 -24.02 23.58 1.67
CA PRO A 387 -23.78 24.97 1.32
C PRO A 387 -23.46 25.81 2.57
N ALA A 388 -22.19 25.82 2.99
CA ALA A 388 -21.73 26.58 4.14
C ALA A 388 -21.95 28.10 3.94
N ASP A 389 -22.28 28.79 5.02
CA ASP A 389 -22.30 30.25 5.07
C ASP A 389 -20.92 30.80 4.65
N ARG A 390 -20.87 31.39 3.45
CA ARG A 390 -19.64 31.76 2.70
C ARG A 390 -18.97 33.03 3.22
N SER A 391 -19.15 33.36 4.49
CA SER A 391 -18.64 34.60 5.06
C SER A 391 -17.11 34.55 5.26
N ALA A 392 -16.42 35.59 4.79
CA ALA A 392 -14.97 35.69 4.86
C ALA A 392 -14.38 35.58 6.28
N SER A 393 -15.19 35.97 7.27
CA SER A 393 -14.86 35.93 8.69
C SER A 393 -14.65 34.50 9.21
N LYS A 394 -15.44 33.51 8.75
CA LYS A 394 -15.29 32.11 9.17
C LYS A 394 -14.01 31.47 8.60
N TYR A 395 -13.65 31.78 7.36
CA TYR A 395 -12.47 31.22 6.71
C TYR A 395 -11.15 31.78 7.26
N CYS A 396 -11.14 33.05 7.65
CA CYS A 396 -9.99 33.71 8.28
C CYS A 396 -9.97 33.56 9.81
N SER A 397 -10.92 32.81 10.38
CA SER A 397 -11.03 32.59 11.83
C SER A 397 -9.78 31.91 12.40
N LYS A 398 -9.58 32.06 13.72
CA LYS A 398 -8.54 31.33 14.44
C LYS A 398 -8.73 29.81 14.29
N ASP A 399 -9.97 29.35 14.22
CA ASP A 399 -10.30 27.92 14.09
C ASP A 399 -9.88 27.36 12.73
N SER A 400 -10.11 28.10 11.64
CA SER A 400 -9.63 27.73 10.30
C SER A 400 -8.09 27.69 10.22
N ARG A 401 -7.39 28.62 10.86
CA ARG A 401 -5.91 28.58 10.94
C ARG A 401 -5.40 27.41 11.78
N LYS A 402 -6.05 27.16 12.93
CA LYS A 402 -5.76 26.01 13.79
C LYS A 402 -6.00 24.69 13.04
N ALA A 403 -7.09 24.63 12.28
CA ALA A 403 -7.47 23.53 11.41
C ALA A 403 -6.44 23.26 10.31
N MET A 404 -6.03 24.31 9.57
CA MET A 404 -4.98 24.21 8.56
C MET A 404 -3.68 23.70 9.17
N LYS A 405 -3.28 24.20 10.36
CA LYS A 405 -2.10 23.72 11.08
C LYS A 405 -2.25 22.25 11.51
N LEU A 406 -3.41 21.86 12.04
CA LEU A 406 -3.71 20.48 12.46
C LEU A 406 -3.76 19.49 11.30
N ASN A 407 -4.15 19.90 10.10
CA ASN A 407 -4.14 19.05 8.91
C ASN A 407 -2.77 19.02 8.23
N ALA A 408 -2.10 20.18 8.16
CA ALA A 408 -0.78 20.29 7.56
C ALA A 408 0.30 19.68 8.43
N MET A 409 0.19 19.68 9.77
CA MET A 409 1.26 19.20 10.64
C MET A 409 1.47 17.68 10.61
N PRO A 410 0.46 16.81 10.71
CA PRO A 410 0.65 15.37 10.57
C PRO A 410 1.22 15.00 9.21
N TRP A 411 0.85 15.76 8.17
CA TRP A 411 1.40 15.60 6.83
C TRP A 411 2.85 16.09 6.74
N LEU A 412 3.17 17.31 7.18
CA LEU A 412 4.53 17.86 7.26
C LEU A 412 5.44 17.01 8.15
N ALA A 413 4.93 16.57 9.30
CA ALA A 413 5.60 15.66 10.20
C ALA A 413 5.80 14.31 9.50
N ARG A 414 4.76 13.68 8.92
CA ARG A 414 4.95 12.46 8.11
C ARG A 414 5.98 12.68 7.01
N ILE A 415 6.03 13.82 6.35
CA ILE A 415 7.04 14.11 5.33
C ILE A 415 8.43 14.20 5.92
N ILE A 416 8.62 14.98 6.98
CA ILE A 416 9.92 15.13 7.63
C ILE A 416 10.36 13.77 8.21
N PHE A 417 9.45 13.03 8.84
CA PHE A 417 9.66 11.73 9.47
C PHE A 417 9.73 10.54 8.50
N ILE A 418 9.15 10.61 7.30
CA ILE A 418 9.22 9.56 6.26
C ILE A 418 10.35 9.88 5.27
N THR A 419 10.75 11.15 5.14
CA THR A 419 11.74 11.56 4.14
C THR A 419 13.11 11.78 4.77
N PHE A 420 13.24 12.68 5.74
CA PHE A 420 14.54 13.01 6.33
C PHE A 420 14.98 12.00 7.37
N ILE A 421 14.10 11.67 8.30
CA ILE A 421 14.48 10.78 9.41
C ILE A 421 14.88 9.39 8.89
N PRO A 422 14.21 8.80 7.89
CA PRO A 422 14.67 7.53 7.39
C PRO A 422 15.94 7.70 6.60
N LEU A 423 16.05 8.69 5.71
CA LEU A 423 17.26 8.84 4.91
C LEU A 423 18.54 9.07 5.75
N PHE A 424 18.47 9.91 6.79
CA PHE A 424 19.64 10.29 7.59
C PHE A 424 19.83 9.48 8.87
N PHE A 425 18.76 8.91 9.44
CA PHE A 425 18.83 8.18 10.70
C PHE A 425 18.36 6.73 10.59
N LEU A 426 17.19 6.43 10.04
CA LEU A 426 16.69 5.04 10.02
C LEU A 426 17.37 4.17 8.97
N ILE A 427 17.84 4.72 7.84
CA ILE A 427 18.57 4.00 6.81
C ILE A 427 19.93 3.63 7.39
N PRO A 428 20.76 4.57 7.89
CA PRO A 428 21.99 4.20 8.60
C PRO A 428 21.73 3.29 9.80
N LYS A 429 20.73 3.56 10.65
CA LYS A 429 20.41 2.74 11.82
C LYS A 429 19.94 1.34 11.43
N ALA A 430 19.05 1.20 10.45
CA ALA A 430 18.57 -0.09 9.98
C ALA A 430 19.67 -0.90 9.30
N LEU A 431 20.61 -0.21 8.64
CA LEU A 431 21.76 -0.82 7.97
C LEU A 431 22.89 -1.20 8.92
N LEU A 432 23.12 -0.41 9.96
CA LEU A 432 24.12 -0.67 11.00
C LEU A 432 23.57 -1.58 12.11
N ASN A 433 22.25 -1.77 12.20
CA ASN A 433 21.66 -2.66 13.18
C ASN A 433 21.94 -4.13 12.79
N LEU A 434 22.88 -4.72 13.52
CA LEU A 434 23.26 -6.13 13.40
C LEU A 434 22.06 -7.07 13.56
N GLU A 435 21.05 -6.68 14.33
CA GLU A 435 19.84 -7.48 14.55
C GLU A 435 18.98 -7.60 13.28
N ASN A 436 18.92 -6.55 12.45
CA ASN A 436 18.21 -6.61 11.17
C ASN A 436 18.93 -7.56 10.20
N TRP A 437 20.26 -7.56 10.20
CA TRP A 437 21.06 -8.51 9.43
C TRP A 437 20.85 -9.94 9.93
N LYS A 438 20.84 -10.15 11.25
CA LYS A 438 20.51 -11.46 11.84
C LYS A 438 19.12 -11.93 11.41
N LYS A 439 18.10 -11.06 11.49
CA LYS A 439 16.74 -11.35 11.03
C LYS A 439 16.69 -11.71 9.54
N LEU A 440 17.50 -11.06 8.71
CA LEU A 440 17.58 -11.34 7.27
C LEU A 440 18.06 -12.78 6.98
N PHE A 441 18.99 -13.27 7.79
CA PHE A 441 19.57 -14.61 7.69
C PHE A 441 18.86 -15.65 8.55
N ASP A 442 17.91 -15.24 9.39
CA ASP A 442 17.09 -16.15 10.18
C ASP A 442 16.11 -16.91 9.26
N PRO A 443 16.22 -18.25 9.14
CA PRO A 443 15.33 -19.05 8.31
C PRO A 443 13.86 -18.95 8.74
N SER A 444 13.62 -18.75 10.04
CA SER A 444 12.28 -18.73 10.64
C SER A 444 11.50 -17.46 10.27
N SER A 445 12.20 -16.34 10.08
CA SER A 445 11.59 -15.02 10.02
C SER A 445 10.87 -14.69 8.70
N GLY A 446 10.90 -15.57 7.69
CA GLY A 446 10.41 -15.22 6.36
C GLY A 446 11.42 -14.49 5.47
N HIS A 447 12.45 -13.86 6.06
CA HIS A 447 13.32 -12.91 5.36
C HIS A 447 14.40 -13.57 4.50
N GLY A 448 14.66 -14.88 4.64
CA GLY A 448 15.66 -15.56 3.81
C GLY A 448 15.41 -15.45 2.30
N ALA A 449 14.14 -15.44 1.87
CA ALA A 449 13.80 -15.22 0.45
C ALA A 449 14.17 -13.81 -0.03
N LYS A 450 13.96 -12.81 0.84
CA LYS A 450 14.37 -11.43 0.64
C LYS A 450 15.90 -11.34 0.52
N ALA A 451 16.65 -11.90 1.49
CA ALA A 451 18.11 -11.96 1.44
C ALA A 451 18.66 -12.56 0.14
N VAL A 452 18.11 -13.71 -0.26
CA VAL A 452 18.46 -14.39 -1.51
C VAL A 452 18.19 -13.49 -2.73
N TRP A 453 17.11 -12.74 -2.75
CA TRP A 453 16.82 -11.77 -3.81
C TRP A 453 17.83 -10.60 -3.83
N ALA A 454 18.19 -10.02 -2.68
CA ALA A 454 19.20 -8.96 -2.63
C ALA A 454 20.57 -9.44 -3.11
N ILE A 455 20.96 -10.66 -2.75
CA ILE A 455 22.20 -11.28 -3.23
C ILE A 455 22.17 -11.45 -4.75
N LYS A 456 21.07 -11.94 -5.33
CA LYS A 456 20.93 -12.06 -6.80
C LYS A 456 21.03 -10.71 -7.50
N LEU A 457 20.35 -9.71 -6.95
CA LEU A 457 20.37 -8.35 -7.49
C LEU A 457 21.80 -7.81 -7.51
N ALA A 458 22.53 -7.96 -6.40
CA ALA A 458 23.93 -7.55 -6.30
C ALA A 458 24.81 -8.31 -7.29
N ILE A 459 24.70 -9.65 -7.37
CA ILE A 459 25.48 -10.47 -8.31
C ILE A 459 25.22 -10.04 -9.75
N GLY A 460 23.95 -9.88 -10.15
CA GLY A 460 23.60 -9.49 -11.51
C GLY A 460 24.11 -8.09 -11.88
N SER A 461 23.97 -7.11 -10.98
CA SER A 461 24.51 -5.76 -11.19
C SER A 461 26.04 -5.75 -11.26
N THR A 462 26.71 -6.48 -10.36
CA THR A 462 28.16 -6.63 -10.35
C THR A 462 28.66 -7.31 -11.62
N ALA A 463 27.97 -8.35 -12.09
CA ALA A 463 28.30 -9.03 -13.33
C ALA A 463 28.21 -8.06 -14.52
N LEU A 464 27.12 -7.30 -14.63
CA LEU A 464 26.94 -6.31 -15.70
C LEU A 464 28.02 -5.21 -15.70
N ILE A 465 28.43 -4.71 -14.53
CA ILE A 465 29.57 -3.79 -14.43
C ILE A 465 30.89 -4.46 -14.78
N SER A 466 31.09 -5.70 -14.35
CA SER A 466 32.33 -6.42 -14.63
C SER A 466 32.47 -6.66 -16.14
N MET A 467 31.38 -7.03 -16.82
CA MET A 467 31.32 -7.13 -18.28
C MET A 467 31.60 -5.76 -18.92
N THR A 468 31.01 -4.70 -18.40
CA THR A 468 31.21 -3.32 -18.85
C THR A 468 32.67 -2.87 -18.80
N ILE A 469 33.40 -3.23 -17.74
CA ILE A 469 34.76 -2.71 -17.49
C ILE A 469 35.84 -3.64 -18.04
N PHE A 470 35.68 -4.95 -17.89
CA PHE A 470 36.73 -5.94 -18.13
C PHE A 470 36.52 -6.77 -19.40
N TRP A 471 35.32 -6.78 -20.00
CA TRP A 471 35.07 -7.54 -21.21
C TRP A 471 35.09 -6.60 -22.43
N ASP A 472 36.25 -6.48 -23.08
CA ASP A 472 36.46 -5.53 -24.18
C ASP A 472 35.46 -5.67 -25.34
N ALA A 473 35.07 -6.90 -25.70
CA ALA A 473 34.06 -7.12 -26.74
C ALA A 473 32.67 -6.60 -26.35
N TYR A 474 32.33 -6.61 -25.05
CA TYR A 474 31.08 -6.07 -24.54
C TYR A 474 31.17 -4.56 -24.33
N LYS A 475 32.32 -4.08 -23.84
CA LYS A 475 32.63 -2.66 -23.64
C LYS A 475 32.58 -1.91 -24.96
N ASN A 476 33.28 -2.41 -25.97
CA ASN A 476 33.39 -1.83 -27.30
C ASN A 476 32.37 -2.46 -28.25
N TRP A 477 31.21 -2.89 -27.74
CA TRP A 477 30.14 -3.37 -28.60
C TRP A 477 29.51 -2.17 -29.31
N ASP A 478 30.16 -1.74 -30.38
CA ASP A 478 29.61 -0.79 -31.33
C ASP A 478 28.92 -1.59 -32.43
N LEU A 479 27.64 -1.29 -32.67
CA LEU A 479 26.97 -1.63 -33.92
C LEU A 479 27.60 -0.77 -35.03
N ILE A 480 28.80 -1.18 -35.47
CA ILE A 480 29.67 -0.61 -36.51
C ILE A 480 28.90 0.32 -37.47
N ILE A 481 29.12 1.64 -37.40
CA ILE A 481 29.31 2.58 -38.53
C ILE A 481 30.04 3.85 -38.00
N ASP A 482 31.34 3.98 -38.30
CA ASP A 482 32.23 5.17 -38.17
C ASP A 482 32.80 5.59 -36.79
N ASP A 483 34.01 6.18 -36.83
CA ASP A 483 34.95 6.57 -35.75
C ASP A 483 34.43 7.61 -34.71
N ALA A 484 33.11 7.81 -34.60
CA ALA A 484 32.55 8.70 -33.60
C ALA A 484 32.67 8.08 -32.19
N PRO A 485 32.89 8.88 -31.13
CA PRO A 485 32.84 8.38 -29.77
C PRO A 485 31.43 7.84 -29.49
N GLY A 486 31.29 6.52 -29.51
CA GLY A 486 30.02 5.81 -29.40
C GLY A 486 29.24 6.20 -28.16
N SER A 487 27.91 6.18 -28.26
CA SER A 487 27.05 6.43 -27.10
C SER A 487 27.33 5.39 -26.02
N HIS A 488 27.66 5.78 -24.78
CA HIS A 488 28.06 4.83 -23.73
C HIS A 488 27.00 3.72 -23.53
N PHE A 489 27.18 2.57 -24.17
CA PHE A 489 26.24 1.44 -24.20
C PHE A 489 26.02 0.83 -22.81
N GLN A 490 27.08 0.83 -22.02
CA GLN A 490 27.26 -0.01 -20.84
C GLN A 490 26.39 0.37 -19.64
N ALA A 491 26.16 1.67 -19.43
CA ALA A 491 25.48 2.17 -18.24
C ALA A 491 23.95 1.87 -18.28
N TRP A 492 23.38 1.77 -19.48
CA TRP A 492 21.93 1.60 -19.70
C TRP A 492 21.45 0.19 -19.41
N VAL A 493 22.31 -0.81 -19.65
CA VAL A 493 22.02 -2.20 -19.34
C VAL A 493 21.70 -2.37 -17.85
N ILE A 494 22.43 -1.64 -16.99
CA ILE A 494 22.25 -1.68 -15.53
C ILE A 494 20.92 -1.02 -15.13
N ILE A 495 20.56 0.11 -15.74
CA ILE A 495 19.25 0.76 -15.54
C ILE A 495 18.13 -0.23 -15.85
N ALA A 496 18.16 -0.81 -17.06
CA ALA A 496 17.14 -1.73 -17.52
C ALA A 496 17.08 -3.01 -16.65
N PHE A 497 18.24 -3.52 -16.20
CA PHE A 497 18.33 -4.63 -15.27
C PHE A 497 17.64 -4.32 -13.93
N HIS A 498 17.91 -3.17 -13.31
CA HIS A 498 17.32 -2.79 -12.02
C HIS A 498 15.82 -2.49 -12.07
N PHE A 499 15.37 -1.89 -13.17
CA PHE A 499 13.94 -1.76 -13.43
C PHE A 499 13.30 -3.11 -13.71
N THR A 500 14.05 -4.07 -14.25
CA THR A 500 13.51 -5.38 -14.57
C THR A 500 13.40 -6.30 -13.36
N THR A 501 14.44 -6.33 -12.53
CA THR A 501 14.60 -7.19 -11.35
C THR A 501 13.77 -6.78 -10.14
N THR A 502 12.64 -6.11 -10.34
CA THR A 502 11.76 -5.69 -9.25
C THR A 502 11.16 -6.90 -8.53
N GLN A 503 11.05 -6.86 -7.20
CA GLN A 503 10.45 -7.94 -6.41
C GLN A 503 8.95 -8.06 -6.77
N SER A 504 8.64 -8.92 -7.72
CA SER A 504 7.28 -9.31 -8.10
C SER A 504 7.27 -10.81 -8.30
N THR A 505 6.23 -11.47 -7.82
CA THR A 505 6.17 -12.93 -7.68
C THR A 505 6.43 -13.71 -8.94
N GLU A 506 5.80 -13.34 -10.03
CA GLU A 506 5.88 -14.16 -11.25
C GLU A 506 6.05 -13.26 -12.50
N GLY A 507 6.09 -11.94 -12.27
CA GLY A 507 5.99 -10.91 -13.30
C GLY A 507 7.28 -10.53 -13.99
N THR A 508 8.48 -11.00 -13.64
CA THR A 508 9.70 -10.49 -14.32
C THR A 508 9.72 -10.80 -15.80
N VAL A 509 9.17 -11.94 -16.23
CA VAL A 509 9.10 -12.29 -17.66
C VAL A 509 8.06 -11.44 -18.38
N LYS A 510 6.80 -11.35 -17.92
CA LYS A 510 5.81 -10.46 -18.56
C LYS A 510 6.19 -9.00 -18.44
N LYS A 511 6.53 -8.53 -17.24
CA LYS A 511 6.95 -7.14 -17.01
C LYS A 511 8.22 -6.88 -17.80
N GLY A 512 9.13 -7.85 -17.91
CA GLY A 512 10.27 -7.83 -18.82
C GLY A 512 9.87 -7.69 -20.29
N LEU A 513 8.93 -8.50 -20.79
CA LEU A 513 8.40 -8.42 -22.15
C LEU A 513 7.67 -7.10 -22.41
N LEU A 514 6.89 -6.61 -21.45
CA LEU A 514 6.24 -5.30 -21.51
C LEU A 514 7.28 -4.18 -21.55
N ARG A 515 8.34 -4.26 -20.74
CA ARG A 515 9.48 -3.32 -20.77
C ARG A 515 10.22 -3.41 -22.10
N LEU A 516 10.37 -4.60 -22.66
CA LEU A 516 11.00 -4.82 -23.96
C LEU A 516 10.18 -4.16 -25.06
N LEU A 517 8.88 -4.40 -25.10
CA LEU A 517 7.95 -3.72 -26.02
C LEU A 517 8.01 -2.20 -25.82
N ALA A 518 7.99 -1.72 -24.57
CA ALA A 518 8.10 -0.31 -24.24
C ALA A 518 9.40 0.32 -24.77
N THR A 519 10.53 -0.37 -24.59
CA THR A 519 11.84 0.03 -25.11
C THR A 519 11.84 0.10 -26.63
N LEU A 520 11.25 -0.88 -27.32
CA LEU A 520 11.15 -0.89 -28.78
C LEU A 520 10.30 0.28 -29.29
N PHE A 521 9.11 0.48 -28.72
CA PHE A 521 8.23 1.59 -29.10
C PHE A 521 8.82 2.95 -28.75
N ALA A 522 9.53 3.07 -27.64
CA ALA A 522 10.20 4.32 -27.27
C ALA A 522 11.42 4.62 -28.14
N GLY A 523 12.17 3.59 -28.54
CA GLY A 523 13.24 3.70 -29.52
C GLY A 523 12.70 4.23 -30.85
N LEU A 524 11.60 3.66 -31.34
CA LEU A 524 10.90 4.13 -32.52
C LEU A 524 10.39 5.58 -32.35
N SER A 525 9.77 5.90 -31.22
CA SER A 525 9.28 7.26 -30.92
C SER A 525 10.41 8.29 -30.86
N GLY A 526 11.55 7.94 -30.25
CA GLY A 526 12.73 8.78 -30.20
C GLY A 526 13.36 9.00 -31.58
N PHE A 527 13.45 7.93 -32.37
CA PHE A 527 13.90 7.99 -33.77
C PHE A 527 13.02 8.92 -34.61
N LEU A 528 11.70 8.77 -34.52
CA LEU A 528 10.73 9.61 -35.23
C LEU A 528 10.81 11.06 -34.78
N CYS A 529 10.94 11.32 -33.47
CA CYS A 529 11.12 12.67 -32.93
C CYS A 529 12.36 13.35 -33.52
N ILE A 530 13.52 12.68 -33.48
CA ILE A 530 14.77 13.22 -34.03
C ILE A 530 14.63 13.51 -35.52
N THR A 531 14.01 12.59 -36.26
CA THR A 531 13.82 12.70 -37.71
C THR A 531 12.86 13.83 -38.09
N ALA A 532 11.69 13.90 -37.44
CA ALA A 532 10.64 14.86 -37.77
C ALA A 532 10.96 16.28 -37.30
N CYS A 533 11.78 16.42 -36.24
CA CYS A 533 12.09 17.72 -35.68
C CYS A 533 13.31 18.39 -36.32
N GLU A 534 14.13 17.68 -37.11
CA GLU A 534 15.28 18.21 -37.89
C GLU A 534 16.13 19.25 -37.14
N GLY A 535 16.47 18.99 -35.88
CA GLY A 535 17.30 19.93 -35.11
C GLY A 535 16.53 21.10 -34.46
N ASN A 536 15.21 21.19 -34.57
CA ASN A 536 14.39 22.17 -33.82
C ASN A 536 14.09 21.67 -32.39
N PRO A 537 14.59 22.32 -31.32
CA PRO A 537 14.39 21.86 -29.94
C PRO A 537 12.94 22.03 -29.46
N TYR A 538 12.21 23.06 -29.91
CA TYR A 538 10.82 23.30 -29.52
C TYR A 538 9.89 22.23 -30.07
N ALA A 539 10.13 21.79 -31.30
CA ALA A 539 9.40 20.67 -31.90
C ALA A 539 9.62 19.37 -31.10
N SER A 540 10.85 19.10 -30.65
CA SER A 540 11.15 17.94 -29.81
C SER A 540 10.46 18.02 -28.43
N VAL A 541 10.39 19.20 -27.81
CA VAL A 541 9.64 19.42 -26.56
C VAL A 541 8.15 19.19 -26.78
N ALA A 542 7.58 19.72 -27.86
CA ALA A 542 6.17 19.50 -28.20
C ALA A 542 5.87 18.02 -28.45
N TRP A 543 6.75 17.32 -29.16
CA TRP A 543 6.66 15.88 -29.40
C TRP A 543 6.66 15.09 -28.08
N LEU A 544 7.66 15.31 -27.22
CA LEU A 544 7.76 14.63 -25.92
C LEU A 544 6.54 14.92 -25.04
N THR A 545 6.05 16.17 -25.06
CA THR A 545 4.86 16.60 -24.31
C THR A 545 3.60 15.87 -24.79
N PHE A 546 3.49 15.58 -26.08
CA PHE A 546 2.34 14.87 -26.65
C PHE A 546 2.45 13.35 -26.50
N THR A 547 3.63 12.77 -26.70
CA THR A 547 3.80 11.30 -26.68
C THR A 547 3.93 10.73 -25.28
N THR A 548 4.41 11.49 -24.29
CA THR A 548 4.60 11.01 -22.91
C THR A 548 3.28 10.71 -22.17
N PRO A 549 2.22 11.53 -22.29
CA PRO A 549 0.94 11.24 -21.63
C PRO A 549 0.23 9.99 -22.16
N ILE A 550 0.46 9.59 -23.42
CA ILE A 550 -0.22 8.42 -24.03
C ILE A 550 0.08 7.11 -23.28
N PRO A 551 1.35 6.67 -23.10
CA PRO A 551 1.66 5.46 -22.35
C PRO A 551 1.29 5.60 -20.88
N VAL A 552 1.36 6.80 -20.29
CA VAL A 552 0.86 7.03 -18.91
C VAL A 552 -0.62 6.73 -18.88
N TYR A 553 -1.42 7.30 -19.79
CA TYR A 553 -2.86 7.08 -19.87
C TYR A 553 -3.21 5.59 -20.08
N LEU A 554 -2.49 4.91 -20.98
CA LEU A 554 -2.71 3.48 -21.26
C LEU A 554 -2.28 2.57 -20.09
N ALA A 555 -1.23 2.94 -19.35
CA ALA A 555 -0.72 2.19 -18.20
C ALA A 555 -1.31 2.64 -16.85
N THR A 556 -2.18 3.65 -16.87
CA THR A 556 -2.91 4.04 -15.67
C THR A 556 -4.03 3.01 -15.48
N GLU A 557 -4.10 2.39 -14.30
CA GLU A 557 -5.20 1.49 -13.98
C GLU A 557 -6.56 2.17 -14.15
N ARG A 558 -7.62 1.40 -14.35
CA ARG A 558 -8.98 1.99 -14.32
C ARG A 558 -9.34 2.34 -12.87
N CYS A 559 -10.27 3.29 -12.70
CA CYS A 559 -10.84 3.67 -11.39
C CYS A 559 -9.89 4.45 -10.46
N PHE A 560 -10.01 4.24 -9.14
CA PHE A 560 -9.30 5.04 -8.12
C PHE A 560 -7.83 4.66 -7.97
N ALA A 561 -7.47 3.40 -8.24
CA ALA A 561 -6.10 2.90 -8.20
C ALA A 561 -5.17 3.68 -9.16
N ALA A 562 -5.71 4.10 -10.32
CA ALA A 562 -5.15 5.11 -11.24
C ALA A 562 -4.51 6.33 -10.57
N ARG A 563 -5.14 6.79 -9.48
CA ARG A 563 -4.89 8.09 -8.84
C ARG A 563 -3.92 7.98 -7.67
N MET A 564 -3.72 6.76 -7.18
CA MET A 564 -3.00 6.47 -5.94
C MET A 564 -1.54 6.09 -6.18
N GLY A 565 -1.17 5.91 -7.44
CA GLY A 565 0.21 5.69 -7.80
C GLY A 565 0.35 4.91 -9.10
N LEU A 566 1.57 4.47 -9.29
CA LEU A 566 1.97 3.71 -10.45
C LEU A 566 1.46 2.29 -10.25
N SER A 567 0.62 1.84 -11.18
CA SER A 567 0.20 0.44 -11.22
C SER A 567 1.44 -0.46 -11.23
N LYS A 568 1.52 -1.35 -10.22
CA LYS A 568 2.58 -2.38 -10.13
C LYS A 568 2.49 -3.37 -11.31
N ASP A 569 1.34 -3.41 -11.98
CA ASP A 569 0.97 -4.39 -12.99
C ASP A 569 1.65 -4.17 -14.33
N TYR A 570 1.73 -2.91 -14.76
CA TYR A 570 2.36 -2.55 -16.03
C TYR A 570 3.89 -2.61 -15.94
N GLY A 571 4.45 -2.97 -14.79
CA GLY A 571 5.88 -3.23 -14.64
C GLY A 571 6.75 -2.05 -15.04
N TYR A 572 6.30 -0.82 -14.79
CA TYR A 572 6.98 0.39 -15.22
C TYR A 572 7.09 0.56 -16.75
N LEU A 573 6.23 -0.10 -17.55
CA LEU A 573 6.16 0.01 -19.02
C LEU A 573 6.23 1.48 -19.49
N TYR A 574 5.37 2.34 -18.96
CA TYR A 574 5.33 3.73 -19.38
C TYR A 574 6.60 4.48 -18.94
N GLN A 575 7.21 4.16 -17.80
CA GLN A 575 8.48 4.76 -17.39
C GLN A 575 9.61 4.34 -18.31
N CYS A 576 9.72 3.05 -18.62
CA CYS A 576 10.69 2.54 -19.59
C CYS A 576 10.50 3.22 -20.94
N PHE A 577 9.26 3.45 -21.37
CA PHE A 577 8.99 4.18 -22.59
C PHE A 577 9.47 5.63 -22.50
N ILE A 578 9.03 6.38 -21.48
CA ILE A 578 9.34 7.80 -21.30
C ILE A 578 10.84 8.02 -21.16
N PHE A 579 11.51 7.25 -20.29
CA PHE A 579 12.95 7.36 -20.08
C PHE A 579 13.71 7.05 -21.37
N THR A 580 13.42 5.93 -22.03
CA THR A 580 14.14 5.55 -23.26
C THR A 580 13.97 6.61 -24.35
N GLN A 581 12.74 7.11 -24.56
CA GLN A 581 12.48 8.15 -25.56
C GLN A 581 13.18 9.46 -25.20
N ALA A 582 13.03 9.93 -23.95
CA ALA A 582 13.62 11.19 -23.51
C ALA A 582 15.15 11.14 -23.58
N ILE A 583 15.77 10.03 -23.14
CA ILE A 583 17.21 9.82 -23.20
C ILE A 583 17.73 9.86 -24.63
N ILE A 584 17.07 9.16 -25.57
CA ILE A 584 17.47 9.18 -26.99
C ILE A 584 17.45 10.61 -27.53
N VAL A 585 16.36 11.34 -27.28
CA VAL A 585 16.19 12.71 -27.76
C VAL A 585 17.22 13.65 -27.13
N VAL A 586 17.37 13.62 -25.80
CA VAL A 586 18.34 14.48 -25.09
C VAL A 586 19.76 14.17 -25.54
N TYR A 587 20.16 12.90 -25.57
CA TYR A 587 21.52 12.50 -25.90
C TYR A 587 21.92 12.90 -27.32
N TYR A 588 21.03 12.69 -28.30
CA TYR A 588 21.25 13.12 -29.68
C TYR A 588 21.47 14.64 -29.80
N ARG A 589 20.84 15.43 -28.93
CA ARG A 589 20.97 16.89 -28.94
C ARG A 589 22.20 17.38 -28.20
N THR A 590 22.64 16.67 -27.17
CA THR A 590 23.77 17.07 -26.34
C THR A 590 25.11 16.59 -26.86
N GLN A 591 25.14 15.52 -27.67
CA GLN A 591 26.39 14.98 -28.19
C GLN A 591 26.51 15.24 -29.69
N GLU A 592 27.53 16.00 -30.06
CA GLU A 592 27.89 16.23 -31.46
C GLU A 592 28.48 14.95 -32.07
N GLY A 593 28.18 14.70 -33.35
CA GLY A 593 28.78 13.61 -34.12
C GLY A 593 28.17 12.22 -33.94
N VAL A 594 27.19 12.03 -33.03
CA VAL A 594 26.56 10.72 -32.82
C VAL A 594 25.51 10.44 -33.90
N SER A 595 25.64 9.30 -34.59
CA SER A 595 24.66 8.86 -35.57
C SER A 595 23.31 8.54 -34.90
N ARG A 596 22.21 9.08 -35.46
CA ARG A 596 20.84 8.82 -34.97
C ARG A 596 20.54 7.32 -34.90
N ASN A 597 20.90 6.58 -35.95
CA ASN A 597 20.57 5.16 -36.08
C ASN A 597 21.33 4.34 -35.03
N GLU A 598 22.61 4.65 -34.87
CA GLU A 598 23.51 4.00 -33.91
C GLU A 598 23.03 4.25 -32.47
N LEU A 599 22.72 5.50 -32.11
CA LEU A 599 22.19 5.85 -30.79
C LEU A 599 20.90 5.08 -30.46
N VAL A 600 19.95 5.05 -31.39
CA VAL A 600 18.67 4.35 -31.18
C VAL A 600 18.89 2.84 -31.04
N ALA A 601 19.69 2.24 -31.92
CA ALA A 601 19.97 0.80 -31.90
C ALA A 601 20.72 0.40 -30.62
N ASN A 602 21.76 1.15 -30.23
CA ASN A 602 22.51 0.93 -29.01
C ASN A 602 21.60 1.02 -27.77
N ARG A 603 20.67 1.98 -27.72
CA ARG A 603 19.72 2.14 -26.61
C ARG A 603 18.72 1.00 -26.52
N ILE A 604 18.17 0.56 -27.65
CA ILE A 604 17.26 -0.59 -27.69
C ILE A 604 18.00 -1.85 -27.24
N LEU A 605 19.18 -2.12 -27.79
CA LEU A 605 19.96 -3.31 -27.50
C LEU A 605 20.40 -3.35 -26.03
N ALA A 606 20.96 -2.25 -25.50
CA ALA A 606 21.39 -2.18 -24.11
C ALA A 606 20.24 -2.45 -23.14
N ASN A 607 19.09 -1.81 -23.35
CA ASN A 607 17.92 -2.04 -22.52
C ASN A 607 17.41 -3.48 -22.65
N THR A 608 17.42 -4.05 -23.86
CA THR A 608 17.02 -5.44 -24.11
C THR A 608 17.90 -6.42 -23.35
N ILE A 609 19.23 -6.26 -23.39
CA ILE A 609 20.16 -7.11 -22.63
C ILE A 609 19.89 -7.00 -21.13
N GLY A 610 19.71 -5.78 -20.62
CA GLY A 610 19.43 -5.56 -19.20
C GLY A 610 18.13 -6.21 -18.76
N ILE A 611 17.08 -6.11 -19.59
CA ILE A 611 15.80 -6.78 -19.39
C ILE A 611 15.96 -8.30 -19.41
N VAL A 612 16.65 -8.86 -20.41
CA VAL A 612 16.88 -10.31 -20.53
C VAL A 612 17.66 -10.84 -19.33
N MET A 613 18.73 -10.15 -18.92
CA MET A 613 19.49 -10.50 -17.72
C MET A 613 18.60 -10.45 -16.47
N GLY A 614 17.74 -9.43 -16.34
CA GLY A 614 16.79 -9.34 -15.25
C GLY A 614 15.81 -10.51 -15.24
N MET A 615 15.31 -10.92 -16.40
CA MET A 615 14.47 -12.11 -16.56
C MET A 615 15.22 -13.37 -16.12
N ILE A 616 16.44 -13.61 -16.60
CA ILE A 616 17.26 -14.78 -16.24
C ILE A 616 17.51 -14.84 -14.73
N PHE A 617 17.97 -13.75 -14.12
CA PHE A 617 18.24 -13.70 -12.68
C PHE A 617 17.00 -13.89 -11.82
N SER A 618 15.82 -13.56 -12.34
CA SER A 618 14.56 -13.81 -11.63
C SER A 618 14.14 -15.28 -11.64
N LEU A 619 14.60 -16.08 -12.61
CA LEU A 619 14.26 -17.51 -12.71
C LEU A 619 15.07 -18.38 -11.74
N ILE A 620 16.18 -17.87 -11.21
CA ILE A 620 17.11 -18.60 -10.34
C ILE A 620 16.86 -18.17 -8.89
N PRO A 621 16.66 -19.07 -7.90
CA PRO A 621 15.46 -19.88 -7.64
C PRO A 621 14.21 -19.08 -7.20
N LEU A 622 13.04 -19.63 -7.54
CA LEU A 622 11.67 -19.08 -7.45
C LEU A 622 11.10 -19.00 -6.00
N ASN A 623 11.81 -18.43 -5.03
CA ASN A 623 11.31 -18.42 -3.64
C ASN A 623 10.13 -17.47 -3.38
N ILE A 624 9.78 -16.61 -4.35
CA ILE A 624 8.69 -15.65 -4.24
C ILE A 624 7.86 -15.83 -5.51
N TRP A 625 6.83 -16.68 -5.46
CA TRP A 625 5.83 -16.87 -6.51
C TRP A 625 4.44 -16.62 -5.88
N GLY A 626 3.39 -16.30 -6.63
CA GLY A 626 2.13 -15.87 -6.00
C GLY A 626 1.26 -17.03 -5.53
N GLY A 627 1.53 -18.24 -6.02
CA GLY A 627 1.04 -19.47 -5.41
C GLY A 627 1.73 -19.86 -4.09
N ASN A 628 2.57 -19.01 -3.47
CA ASN A 628 3.35 -19.39 -2.29
C ASN A 628 2.54 -19.07 -1.03
N PRO A 629 2.07 -20.07 -0.28
CA PRO A 629 1.25 -19.84 0.91
C PRO A 629 2.04 -19.23 2.08
N ARG A 630 3.36 -19.05 1.98
CA ARG A 630 4.21 -18.55 3.08
C ARG A 630 3.75 -17.20 3.65
N ILE A 631 3.32 -16.26 2.82
CA ILE A 631 2.88 -14.96 3.32
C ILE A 631 1.54 -15.11 4.07
N ALA A 632 0.63 -15.93 3.55
CA ALA A 632 -0.61 -16.27 4.23
C ALA A 632 -0.35 -17.02 5.55
N LEU A 633 0.64 -17.91 5.62
CA LEU A 633 1.05 -18.57 6.87
C LEU A 633 1.56 -17.57 7.91
N ASN A 634 2.37 -16.59 7.48
CA ASN A 634 2.83 -15.52 8.38
C ASN A 634 1.65 -14.68 8.90
N ILE A 635 0.63 -14.45 8.06
CA ILE A 635 -0.59 -13.76 8.46
C ILE A 635 -1.34 -14.56 9.54
N VAL A 636 -1.52 -15.86 9.35
CA VAL A 636 -2.13 -16.76 10.35
C VAL A 636 -1.36 -16.70 11.67
N GLN A 637 -0.03 -16.78 11.62
CA GLN A 637 0.80 -16.72 12.82
C GLN A 637 0.63 -15.40 13.59
N ILE A 638 0.63 -14.26 12.90
CA ILE A 638 0.39 -12.95 13.52
C ILE A 638 -1.00 -12.89 14.17
N GLN A 639 -2.01 -13.49 13.52
CA GLN A 639 -3.37 -13.55 14.06
C GLN A 639 -3.44 -14.42 15.31
N LYS A 640 -2.80 -15.60 15.30
CA LYS A 640 -2.70 -16.48 16.46
C LYS A 640 -2.00 -15.80 17.63
N GLU A 641 -0.86 -15.13 17.38
CA GLU A 641 -0.13 -14.39 18.41
C GLU A 641 -0.95 -13.24 19.00
N ALA A 642 -1.67 -12.48 18.16
CA ALA A 642 -2.54 -11.41 18.62
C ALA A 642 -3.70 -11.95 19.47
N LEU A 643 -4.33 -13.04 19.04
CA LEU A 643 -5.41 -13.69 19.78
C LEU A 643 -4.91 -14.26 21.12
N ALA A 644 -3.77 -14.96 21.12
CA ALA A 644 -3.17 -15.49 22.33
C ALA A 644 -2.88 -14.38 23.36
N LYS A 645 -2.36 -13.22 22.92
CA LYS A 645 -2.15 -12.05 23.80
C LYS A 645 -3.46 -11.54 24.42
N ILE A 646 -4.53 -11.44 23.63
CA ILE A 646 -5.86 -11.03 24.11
C ILE A 646 -6.36 -12.03 25.18
N LEU A 647 -6.24 -13.32 24.92
CA LEU A 647 -6.64 -14.36 25.88
C LEU A 647 -5.78 -14.35 27.14
N HIS A 648 -4.47 -14.08 27.02
CA HIS A 648 -3.57 -13.96 28.16
C HIS A 648 -3.97 -12.80 29.08
N VAL A 649 -4.32 -11.64 28.51
CA VAL A 649 -4.85 -10.48 29.26
C VAL A 649 -6.16 -10.83 29.98
N LEU A 650 -7.07 -11.53 29.31
CA LEU A 650 -8.32 -11.99 29.94
C LEU A 650 -8.07 -12.98 31.09
N LYS A 651 -7.13 -13.92 30.89
CA LYS A 651 -6.70 -14.89 31.91
C LYS A 651 -6.10 -14.18 33.13
N GLU A 652 -5.18 -13.24 32.93
CA GLU A 652 -4.56 -12.47 34.00
C GLU A 652 -5.61 -11.69 34.80
N ARG A 653 -6.49 -10.97 34.09
CA ARG A 653 -7.60 -10.24 34.71
C ARG A 653 -8.48 -11.12 35.59
N SER A 654 -8.70 -12.35 35.14
CA SER A 654 -9.55 -13.33 35.84
C SER A 654 -8.87 -13.99 37.04
N SER A 655 -7.54 -14.02 37.05
CA SER A 655 -6.71 -14.61 38.11
C SER A 655 -6.33 -13.59 39.20
N ASP A 656 -6.40 -12.29 38.88
CA ASP A 656 -6.04 -11.20 39.77
C ASP A 656 -6.95 -11.18 41.02
N SER A 657 -6.40 -11.69 42.12
CA SER A 657 -6.96 -11.55 43.47
C SER A 657 -7.09 -10.06 43.80
N LEU A 658 -8.12 -9.68 44.55
CA LEU A 658 -8.54 -8.30 44.90
C LEU A 658 -7.46 -7.33 45.43
N GLU A 659 -6.20 -7.75 45.59
CA GLU A 659 -5.13 -6.98 46.24
C GLU A 659 -4.16 -6.29 45.27
N THR A 660 -4.12 -6.66 43.98
CA THR A 660 -3.29 -6.00 42.96
C THR A 660 -4.06 -4.83 42.32
N ASP A 661 -3.60 -3.61 42.59
CA ASP A 661 -4.18 -2.32 42.17
C ASP A 661 -3.95 -2.01 40.66
N HIS A 662 -3.96 -3.04 39.80
CA HIS A 662 -3.84 -2.83 38.36
C HIS A 662 -5.12 -2.14 37.85
N SER A 663 -4.94 -0.93 37.30
CA SER A 663 -6.05 -0.18 36.71
C SER A 663 -6.61 -0.93 35.50
N TYR A 664 -7.93 -0.93 35.32
CA TYR A 664 -8.60 -1.43 34.11
C TYR A 664 -7.97 -0.86 32.82
N GLU A 665 -7.46 0.37 32.90
CA GLU A 665 -6.77 1.05 31.80
C GLU A 665 -5.50 0.32 31.35
N GLU A 666 -4.79 -0.37 32.26
CA GLU A 666 -3.57 -1.12 31.93
C GLU A 666 -3.91 -2.33 31.06
N TYR A 667 -4.91 -3.13 31.46
CA TYR A 667 -5.37 -4.27 30.66
C TYR A 667 -5.93 -3.85 29.30
N ILE A 668 -6.68 -2.74 29.23
CA ILE A 668 -7.16 -2.19 27.96
C ILE A 668 -5.97 -1.77 27.08
N SER A 669 -4.95 -1.13 27.66
CA SER A 669 -3.76 -0.71 26.91
C SER A 669 -2.97 -1.89 26.33
N LEU A 670 -2.92 -3.03 27.02
CA LEU A 670 -2.28 -4.26 26.52
C LEU A 670 -3.04 -4.86 25.33
N ILE A 671 -4.38 -4.82 25.36
CA ILE A 671 -5.20 -5.24 24.21
C ILE A 671 -4.99 -4.29 23.04
N GLU A 672 -4.97 -2.98 23.28
CA GLU A 672 -4.70 -1.98 22.24
C GLU A 672 -3.30 -2.12 21.64
N GLU A 673 -2.30 -2.49 22.44
CA GLU A 673 -0.95 -2.80 21.97
C GLU A 673 -0.96 -4.05 21.06
N ALA A 674 -1.65 -5.12 21.48
CA ALA A 674 -1.78 -6.33 20.67
C ALA A 674 -2.46 -6.05 19.32
N GLU A 675 -3.53 -5.24 19.32
CA GLU A 675 -4.20 -4.80 18.09
C GLU A 675 -3.29 -3.94 17.22
N SER A 676 -2.56 -3.00 17.80
CA SER A 676 -1.64 -2.12 17.08
C SER A 676 -0.50 -2.90 16.41
N ILE A 677 0.08 -3.88 17.11
CA ILE A 677 1.13 -4.77 16.55
C ILE A 677 0.56 -5.61 15.41
N LYS A 678 -0.65 -6.16 15.60
CA LYS A 678 -1.36 -6.94 14.58
C LYS A 678 -1.62 -6.07 13.35
N GLU A 679 -2.22 -4.90 13.49
CA GLU A 679 -2.53 -3.99 12.36
C GLU A 679 -1.26 -3.47 11.66
N ALA A 680 -0.18 -3.23 12.40
CA ALA A 680 1.08 -2.81 11.80
C ALA A 680 1.70 -3.89 10.90
N SER A 681 1.42 -5.17 11.19
CA SER A 681 2.05 -6.32 10.53
C SER A 681 1.14 -7.00 9.51
N PHE A 682 -0.15 -7.15 9.83
CA PHE A 682 -1.16 -7.82 9.01
C PHE A 682 -1.34 -7.14 7.66
N CYS A 683 -1.61 -5.83 7.65
CA CYS A 683 -2.05 -5.14 6.44
C CYS A 683 -0.98 -5.11 5.34
N PRO A 684 0.31 -4.80 5.65
CA PRO A 684 1.36 -4.89 4.64
C PRO A 684 1.52 -6.30 4.06
N LEU A 685 1.40 -7.35 4.88
CA LEU A 685 1.51 -8.73 4.43
C LEU A 685 0.29 -9.17 3.62
N PHE A 686 -0.90 -8.72 4.01
CA PHE A 686 -2.15 -9.02 3.34
C PHE A 686 -2.21 -8.35 1.96
N GLU A 687 -1.82 -7.08 1.88
CA GLU A 687 -1.65 -6.37 0.60
C GLU A 687 -0.59 -7.03 -0.26
N GLU A 688 0.56 -7.42 0.32
CA GLU A 688 1.59 -8.18 -0.40
C GLU A 688 1.00 -9.47 -0.96
N ALA A 689 0.38 -10.32 -0.14
CA ALA A 689 -0.22 -11.58 -0.58
C ALA A 689 -1.26 -11.40 -1.70
N ASN A 690 -2.14 -10.40 -1.61
CA ASN A 690 -3.13 -10.11 -2.66
C ASN A 690 -2.47 -9.64 -3.96
N ASP A 691 -1.50 -8.73 -3.88
CA ASP A 691 -0.75 -8.29 -5.05
C ASP A 691 -0.07 -9.47 -5.74
N LEU A 692 0.52 -10.37 -4.95
CA LEU A 692 1.20 -11.57 -5.42
C LEU A 692 0.25 -12.54 -6.13
N ILE A 693 -0.92 -12.81 -5.55
CA ILE A 693 -1.97 -13.68 -6.12
C ILE A 693 -2.57 -13.03 -7.38
N ALA A 694 -2.91 -11.74 -7.33
CA ALA A 694 -3.48 -11.02 -8.45
C ALA A 694 -2.53 -10.98 -9.66
N ASP A 695 -1.22 -10.81 -9.42
CA ASP A 695 -0.19 -10.89 -10.46
C ASP A 695 -0.17 -12.30 -11.08
N SER A 696 -0.27 -13.34 -10.26
CA SER A 696 -0.12 -14.75 -10.68
C SER A 696 -1.36 -15.30 -11.39
N ASN A 697 -2.56 -14.91 -10.96
CA ASN A 697 -3.83 -15.26 -11.62
C ASN A 697 -3.89 -14.79 -13.09
N ARG A 698 -3.18 -13.72 -13.43
CA ARG A 698 -3.05 -13.23 -14.83
C ARG A 698 -2.22 -14.17 -15.71
N PHE A 699 -1.43 -15.04 -15.09
CA PHE A 699 -0.64 -16.10 -15.71
C PHE A 699 -1.20 -17.49 -15.46
N SER A 700 -2.47 -17.61 -15.07
CA SER A 700 -3.14 -18.90 -14.87
C SER A 700 -3.02 -19.88 -16.05
N LYS A 701 -2.70 -19.39 -17.26
CA LYS A 701 -2.38 -20.21 -18.45
C LYS A 701 -1.03 -20.93 -18.36
N PHE A 702 -0.09 -20.47 -17.54
CA PHE A 702 1.21 -21.10 -17.30
C PHE A 702 1.10 -22.02 -16.07
N PRO A 703 1.23 -23.35 -16.23
CA PRO A 703 0.98 -24.30 -15.13
C PRO A 703 1.84 -24.05 -13.88
N LEU A 704 3.08 -23.59 -14.04
CA LEU A 704 4.00 -23.28 -12.94
C LEU A 704 3.62 -22.03 -12.13
N LEU A 705 2.73 -21.20 -12.68
CA LEU A 705 2.32 -19.89 -12.16
C LEU A 705 0.83 -19.87 -11.78
N LYS A 706 0.16 -21.02 -11.91
CA LYS A 706 -1.24 -21.15 -11.58
C LYS A 706 -1.36 -21.12 -10.06
N VAL A 707 -2.03 -20.09 -9.55
CA VAL A 707 -2.39 -20.01 -8.13
C VAL A 707 -3.38 -21.12 -7.81
N ASP A 708 -3.16 -21.82 -6.70
CA ASP A 708 -4.16 -22.73 -6.16
C ASP A 708 -5.41 -21.92 -5.79
N PRO A 709 -6.60 -22.24 -6.31
CA PRO A 709 -7.83 -21.50 -5.98
C PRO A 709 -8.08 -21.44 -4.46
N LYS A 710 -7.69 -22.48 -3.71
CA LYS A 710 -7.81 -22.53 -2.24
C LYS A 710 -6.96 -21.46 -1.56
N LEU A 711 -5.84 -21.04 -2.15
CA LEU A 711 -5.02 -19.96 -1.57
C LEU A 711 -5.75 -18.62 -1.60
N ASN A 712 -6.47 -18.33 -2.69
CA ASN A 712 -7.23 -17.10 -2.83
C ASN A 712 -8.43 -17.08 -1.87
N GLU A 713 -9.10 -18.22 -1.74
CA GLU A 713 -10.17 -18.44 -0.77
C GLU A 713 -9.69 -18.25 0.67
N VAL A 714 -8.63 -18.96 1.07
CA VAL A 714 -8.03 -18.82 2.41
C VAL A 714 -7.62 -17.37 2.67
N LEU A 715 -6.98 -16.69 1.71
CA LEU A 715 -6.61 -15.28 1.90
C LEU A 715 -7.85 -14.39 2.11
N GLY A 716 -8.95 -14.64 1.40
CA GLY A 716 -10.23 -13.99 1.65
C GLY A 716 -10.70 -14.18 3.10
N PHE A 717 -10.67 -15.42 3.58
CA PHE A 717 -11.04 -15.75 4.97
C PHE A 717 -10.10 -15.16 6.01
N LEU A 718 -8.79 -15.10 5.77
CA LEU A 718 -7.85 -14.42 6.69
C LEU A 718 -8.20 -12.94 6.88
N GLY A 719 -8.76 -12.29 5.86
CA GLY A 719 -9.31 -10.92 5.98
C GLY A 719 -10.50 -10.85 6.95
N ILE A 720 -11.39 -11.85 6.90
CA ILE A 720 -12.57 -11.97 7.78
C ILE A 720 -12.12 -12.30 9.20
N LEU A 721 -11.21 -13.26 9.40
CA LEU A 721 -10.67 -13.61 10.71
C LEU A 721 -9.95 -12.43 11.36
N ASN A 722 -9.25 -11.60 10.59
CA ASN A 722 -8.64 -10.39 11.15
C ASN A 722 -9.68 -9.46 11.77
N SER A 723 -10.83 -9.32 11.11
CA SER A 723 -11.99 -8.56 11.60
C SER A 723 -12.59 -9.20 12.85
N ALA A 724 -12.78 -10.53 12.83
CA ALA A 724 -13.30 -11.27 13.96
C ALA A 724 -12.41 -11.07 15.20
N ILE A 725 -11.09 -11.16 15.06
CA ILE A 725 -10.12 -10.92 16.15
C ILE A 725 -10.19 -9.48 16.67
N THR A 726 -10.34 -8.47 15.81
CA THR A 726 -10.55 -7.07 16.27
C THR A 726 -11.88 -6.93 17.01
N THR A 727 -12.93 -7.63 16.57
CA THR A 727 -14.22 -7.62 17.26
C THR A 727 -14.12 -8.33 18.62
N LEU A 728 -13.37 -9.43 18.70
CA LEU A 728 -13.07 -10.12 19.94
C LEU A 728 -12.25 -9.24 20.90
N ALA A 729 -11.31 -8.44 20.39
CA ALA A 729 -10.57 -7.47 21.20
C ALA A 729 -11.49 -6.39 21.78
N ASP A 730 -12.39 -5.82 20.97
CA ASP A 730 -13.42 -4.89 21.45
C ASP A 730 -14.31 -5.53 22.53
N PHE A 731 -14.72 -6.78 22.33
CA PHE A 731 -15.53 -7.51 23.29
C PHE A 731 -14.77 -7.79 24.59
N ALA A 732 -13.49 -8.16 24.50
CA ALA A 732 -12.61 -8.35 25.64
C ALA A 732 -12.45 -7.07 26.46
N LYS A 733 -12.27 -5.90 25.82
CA LYS A 733 -12.24 -4.60 26.51
C LYS A 733 -13.55 -4.32 27.26
N ASN A 734 -14.68 -4.63 26.63
CA ASN A 734 -15.99 -4.48 27.26
C ASN A 734 -16.17 -5.42 28.45
N ILE A 735 -15.78 -6.70 28.34
CA ILE A 735 -15.78 -7.64 29.46
C ILE A 735 -14.92 -7.07 30.60
N ILE A 736 -13.67 -6.69 30.31
CA ILE A 736 -12.73 -6.19 31.33
C ILE A 736 -13.29 -4.98 32.07
N SER A 737 -14.02 -4.11 31.36
CA SER A 737 -14.64 -2.90 31.93
C SER A 737 -15.84 -3.18 32.84
N ARG A 738 -16.38 -4.40 32.82
CA ARG A 738 -17.54 -4.77 33.66
C ARG A 738 -17.10 -5.36 34.99
N ASN A 739 -17.84 -4.99 36.04
CA ASN A 739 -17.63 -5.53 37.39
C ASN A 739 -18.02 -7.01 37.53
N ASP A 740 -18.93 -7.51 36.67
CA ASP A 740 -19.41 -8.89 36.66
C ASP A 740 -18.47 -9.87 35.94
N ALA A 741 -17.39 -9.38 35.29
CA ALA A 741 -16.45 -10.23 34.57
C ALA A 741 -15.83 -11.34 35.45
N LYS A 742 -15.69 -11.09 36.75
CA LYS A 742 -15.22 -12.09 37.72
C LYS A 742 -16.19 -13.25 37.90
N GLU A 743 -17.49 -13.01 37.76
CA GLU A 743 -18.51 -14.07 37.85
C GLU A 743 -18.42 -15.02 36.66
N PHE A 744 -18.03 -14.52 35.48
CA PHE A 744 -17.93 -15.35 34.28
C PHE A 744 -16.57 -16.01 34.11
N PHE A 745 -15.48 -15.30 34.43
CA PHE A 745 -14.12 -15.76 34.16
C PHE A 745 -13.34 -16.17 35.41
N GLY A 746 -13.91 -16.07 36.61
CA GLY A 746 -13.23 -16.41 37.86
C GLY A 746 -12.65 -17.83 37.87
N SER A 747 -11.54 -17.99 38.58
CA SER A 747 -10.87 -19.30 38.74
C SER A 747 -11.87 -20.37 39.20
N GLY A 748 -11.96 -21.48 38.44
CA GLY A 748 -12.89 -22.58 38.70
C GLY A 748 -14.22 -22.51 37.92
N MET A 749 -14.50 -21.42 37.21
CA MET A 749 -15.67 -21.34 36.32
C MET A 749 -15.41 -22.10 35.00
N PRO A 750 -16.45 -22.72 34.38
CA PRO A 750 -16.30 -23.45 33.12
C PRO A 750 -15.64 -22.63 32.00
N LEU A 751 -16.09 -21.38 31.82
CA LEU A 751 -15.56 -20.48 30.79
C LEU A 751 -14.08 -20.13 31.01
N HIS A 752 -13.61 -20.11 32.25
CA HIS A 752 -12.18 -19.94 32.56
C HIS A 752 -11.37 -21.12 32.05
N ASN A 753 -11.84 -22.35 32.27
CA ASN A 753 -11.18 -23.57 31.82
C ASN A 753 -11.18 -23.69 30.29
N ASP A 754 -12.28 -23.29 29.63
CA ASP A 754 -12.37 -23.22 28.17
C ASP A 754 -11.33 -22.22 27.61
N LEU A 755 -11.26 -21.03 28.22
CA LEU A 755 -10.26 -20.01 27.85
C LEU A 755 -8.82 -20.51 28.04
N LEU A 756 -8.54 -21.20 29.14
CA LEU A 756 -7.22 -21.82 29.37
C LEU A 756 -6.89 -22.87 28.32
N THR A 757 -7.86 -23.71 27.94
CA THR A 757 -7.65 -24.74 26.92
C THR A 757 -7.39 -24.10 25.55
N LEU A 758 -8.13 -23.06 25.19
CA LEU A 758 -7.94 -22.31 23.94
C LEU A 758 -6.57 -21.64 23.88
N LEU A 759 -6.15 -21.02 24.99
CA LEU A 759 -4.83 -20.42 25.11
C LEU A 759 -3.72 -21.47 24.97
N GLU A 760 -3.86 -22.61 25.65
CA GLU A 760 -2.91 -23.72 25.57
C GLU A 760 -2.83 -24.30 24.14
N SER A 761 -3.97 -24.38 23.44
CA SER A 761 -4.03 -24.81 22.04
C SER A 761 -3.26 -23.87 21.11
N LEU A 762 -3.45 -22.55 21.28
CA LEU A 762 -2.72 -21.53 20.52
C LEU A 762 -1.21 -21.54 20.83
N GLU A 763 -0.82 -21.74 22.09
CA GLU A 763 0.59 -21.78 22.52
C GLU A 763 1.32 -23.05 22.05
N LYS A 764 0.64 -24.21 22.08
CA LYS A 764 1.20 -25.48 21.59
C LYS A 764 1.19 -25.57 20.07
N GLY A 765 0.30 -24.83 19.42
CA GLY A 765 0.06 -24.95 17.98
C GLY A 765 -0.66 -26.25 17.62
N GLU A 766 -1.55 -26.73 18.49
CA GLU A 766 -2.32 -27.98 18.32
C GLU A 766 -3.78 -27.68 18.69
N TYR A 767 -4.76 -28.04 17.84
CA TYR A 767 -6.20 -27.87 18.13
C TYR A 767 -6.86 -29.25 18.26
N ASP A 768 -7.49 -29.50 19.40
CA ASP A 768 -8.19 -30.76 19.67
C ASP A 768 -9.61 -30.72 19.09
N THR A 769 -9.79 -31.35 17.94
CA THR A 769 -11.10 -31.42 17.26
C THR A 769 -12.09 -32.33 17.97
N SER A 770 -11.64 -33.23 18.86
CA SER A 770 -12.54 -34.18 19.54
C SER A 770 -13.56 -33.50 20.44
N ARG A 771 -13.25 -32.27 20.89
CA ARG A 771 -14.10 -31.46 21.77
C ARG A 771 -15.30 -30.83 21.04
N ASP A 772 -15.19 -30.61 19.73
CA ASP A 772 -16.29 -30.07 18.93
C ASP A 772 -17.45 -31.09 18.84
N GLU A 773 -17.11 -32.39 18.74
CA GLU A 773 -18.09 -33.48 18.68
C GLU A 773 -18.86 -33.67 20.00
N GLU A 774 -18.21 -33.39 21.13
CA GLU A 774 -18.82 -33.53 22.46
C GLU A 774 -19.79 -32.37 22.78
N ASN A 775 -19.52 -31.17 22.23
CA ASN A 775 -20.34 -29.97 22.45
C ASN A 775 -21.56 -29.84 21.53
N ASP A 776 -21.61 -30.53 20.39
CA ASP A 776 -22.75 -30.47 19.46
C ASP A 776 -24.07 -31.01 20.06
N GLY A 777 -23.99 -31.77 21.16
CA GLY A 777 -25.17 -32.25 21.91
C GLY A 777 -25.76 -31.27 22.94
N ALA A 778 -25.04 -30.21 23.31
CA ALA A 778 -25.52 -29.22 24.26
C ALA A 778 -26.41 -28.17 23.56
N LYS A 779 -27.59 -27.87 24.11
CA LYS A 779 -28.57 -26.96 23.51
C LYS A 779 -27.97 -25.56 23.25
N LYS A 780 -27.62 -25.28 21.98
CA LYS A 780 -27.04 -24.02 21.49
C LYS A 780 -27.98 -22.80 21.56
N HIS A 781 -29.25 -22.98 21.92
CA HIS A 781 -30.30 -21.96 21.71
C HIS A 781 -30.29 -20.76 22.68
N ASP A 782 -29.50 -20.75 23.75
CA ASP A 782 -29.56 -19.69 24.78
C ASP A 782 -28.22 -18.97 25.05
N LEU A 783 -27.24 -19.07 24.14
CA LEU A 783 -25.91 -18.48 24.35
C LEU A 783 -25.92 -16.96 24.09
N ILE A 784 -25.97 -16.16 25.15
CA ILE A 784 -25.81 -14.70 25.11
C ILE A 784 -24.65 -14.27 26.02
N GLY A 785 -23.83 -13.32 25.57
CA GLY A 785 -22.77 -12.73 26.39
C GLY A 785 -21.47 -13.55 26.44
N PRO A 786 -20.84 -13.76 27.61
CA PRO A 786 -19.55 -14.46 27.73
C PRO A 786 -19.49 -15.88 27.15
N PRO A 787 -20.54 -16.72 27.24
CA PRO A 787 -20.55 -18.03 26.57
C PRO A 787 -20.47 -17.94 25.04
N LEU A 788 -21.24 -17.04 24.43
CA LEU A 788 -21.18 -16.77 22.99
C LEU A 788 -19.79 -16.27 22.59
N PHE A 789 -19.16 -15.43 23.42
CA PHE A 789 -17.80 -14.95 23.18
C PHE A 789 -16.76 -16.08 23.16
N ILE A 790 -16.81 -17.02 24.11
CA ILE A 790 -15.92 -18.19 24.12
C ILE A 790 -16.15 -19.07 22.88
N GLU A 791 -17.40 -19.27 22.48
CA GLU A 791 -17.71 -20.06 21.29
C GLU A 791 -17.22 -19.39 19.99
N ILE A 792 -17.31 -18.06 19.89
CA ILE A 792 -16.70 -17.31 18.78
C ILE A 792 -15.18 -17.46 18.80
N ILE A 793 -14.53 -17.47 19.97
CA ILE A 793 -13.09 -17.72 20.06
C ILE A 793 -12.77 -19.14 19.58
N HIS A 794 -13.54 -20.16 19.99
CA HIS A 794 -13.40 -21.53 19.50
C HIS A 794 -13.47 -21.59 17.97
N LEU A 795 -14.49 -20.98 17.37
CA LEU A 795 -14.64 -20.92 15.92
C LEU A 795 -13.45 -20.23 15.25
N VAL A 796 -13.00 -19.08 15.75
CA VAL A 796 -11.85 -18.35 15.19
C VAL A 796 -10.56 -19.17 15.31
N VAL A 797 -10.34 -19.84 16.45
CA VAL A 797 -9.17 -20.70 16.66
C VAL A 797 -9.20 -21.88 15.69
N LYS A 798 -10.34 -22.58 15.60
CA LYS A 798 -10.55 -23.70 14.66
C LYS A 798 -10.25 -23.29 13.22
N GLU A 799 -10.83 -22.20 12.74
CA GLU A 799 -10.60 -21.69 11.38
C GLU A 799 -9.15 -21.30 11.13
N LEU A 800 -8.47 -20.67 12.11
CA LEU A 800 -7.03 -20.37 12.00
C LEU A 800 -6.19 -21.65 11.82
N PHE A 801 -6.51 -22.73 12.55
CA PHE A 801 -5.82 -24.02 12.43
C PHE A 801 -6.16 -24.73 11.11
N GLN A 802 -7.42 -24.74 10.69
CA GLN A 802 -7.85 -25.32 9.41
C GLN A 802 -7.21 -24.61 8.21
N HIS A 803 -7.17 -23.27 8.22
CA HIS A 803 -6.48 -22.51 7.18
C HIS A 803 -4.97 -22.72 7.21
N GLU A 804 -4.34 -22.83 8.39
CA GLU A 804 -2.92 -23.17 8.47
C GLU A 804 -2.63 -24.55 7.85
N ALA A 805 -3.43 -25.56 8.18
CA ALA A 805 -3.32 -26.89 7.61
C ALA A 805 -3.50 -26.87 6.08
N THR A 806 -4.51 -26.13 5.58
CA THR A 806 -4.75 -25.93 4.15
C THR A 806 -3.54 -25.27 3.46
N LEU A 807 -2.96 -24.24 4.07
CA LEU A 807 -1.78 -23.56 3.56
C LEU A 807 -0.54 -24.45 3.57
N TYR A 808 -0.37 -25.31 4.56
CA TYR A 808 0.69 -26.33 4.54
C TYR A 808 0.49 -27.37 3.46
N ASN A 809 -0.76 -27.80 3.22
CA ASN A 809 -1.08 -28.71 2.11
C ASN A 809 -0.76 -28.09 0.75
N ILE A 810 -1.07 -26.80 0.56
CA ILE A 810 -0.68 -26.05 -0.65
C ILE A 810 0.86 -25.99 -0.76
N LYS A 811 1.57 -25.79 0.36
CA LYS A 811 3.03 -25.62 0.37
C LYS A 811 3.80 -26.89 0.04
N TYR A 812 3.39 -28.02 0.62
CA TYR A 812 4.14 -29.28 0.56
C TYR A 812 3.54 -30.31 -0.41
N GLY A 813 2.32 -30.05 -0.90
CA GLY A 813 1.52 -31.00 -1.67
C GLY A 813 0.83 -32.01 -0.77
N TYR A 814 -0.34 -32.50 -1.21
CA TYR A 814 -1.11 -33.53 -0.51
C TYR A 814 -0.25 -34.78 -0.23
N GLY A 815 -0.22 -35.23 1.03
CA GLY A 815 0.48 -36.45 1.46
C GLY A 815 1.96 -36.30 1.83
N LYS A 816 2.56 -35.10 1.71
CA LYS A 816 3.98 -34.85 2.07
C LYS A 816 4.15 -33.88 3.25
N LEU A 817 3.20 -33.86 4.17
CA LEU A 817 3.37 -33.12 5.41
C LEU A 817 4.53 -33.71 6.25
N PRO A 818 5.26 -32.89 7.02
CA PRO A 818 6.15 -33.40 8.08
C PRO A 818 5.37 -34.32 9.01
N GLN A 819 5.99 -35.41 9.50
CA GLN A 819 5.32 -36.43 10.34
C GLN A 819 4.52 -35.86 11.53
N LYS A 820 4.95 -34.73 12.10
CA LYS A 820 4.23 -34.03 13.18
C LYS A 820 2.87 -33.47 12.72
N ASN A 821 2.79 -32.98 11.47
CA ASN A 821 1.59 -32.34 10.91
C ASN A 821 0.74 -33.30 10.07
N GLN A 822 1.25 -34.49 9.71
CA GLN A 822 0.49 -35.52 8.98
C GLN A 822 -0.68 -36.06 9.81
N THR A 823 -0.47 -36.27 11.11
CA THR A 823 -1.51 -36.82 12.00
C THR A 823 -2.69 -35.85 12.14
N GLU A 824 -2.40 -34.54 12.23
CA GLU A 824 -3.41 -33.48 12.39
C GLU A 824 -4.18 -33.17 11.10
N ALA A 825 -3.48 -33.07 9.96
CA ALA A 825 -4.15 -32.78 8.69
C ALA A 825 -5.04 -33.93 8.23
N ASN A 826 -4.68 -35.18 8.53
CA ASN A 826 -5.52 -36.33 8.21
C ASN A 826 -6.77 -36.39 9.11
N LEU A 827 -6.69 -35.91 10.36
CA LEU A 827 -7.86 -35.82 11.26
C LEU A 827 -8.80 -34.66 10.90
N LEU A 828 -8.28 -33.54 10.40
CA LEU A 828 -9.06 -32.35 10.03
C LEU A 828 -9.70 -32.42 8.64
N LEU A 829 -9.17 -33.24 7.71
CA LEU A 829 -9.69 -33.36 6.35
C LEU A 829 -10.70 -34.50 6.18
N ASP A 830 -10.76 -35.46 7.11
CA ASP A 830 -11.68 -36.60 7.03
C ASP A 830 -13.10 -36.28 7.55
N SER A 831 -13.37 -35.07 8.09
CA SER A 831 -14.65 -34.75 8.73
C SER A 831 -15.69 -34.04 7.86
N ASP A 832 -15.41 -33.65 6.61
CA ASP A 832 -16.45 -33.20 5.68
C ASP A 832 -16.03 -33.28 4.19
N LEU A 833 -16.91 -33.91 3.39
CA LEU A 833 -16.93 -34.10 1.92
C LEU A 833 -16.25 -35.34 1.32
N GLY A 834 -17.13 -36.12 0.65
CA GLY A 834 -16.79 -37.25 -0.18
C GLY A 834 -15.79 -36.95 -1.28
N THR A 835 -15.08 -38.02 -1.62
CA THR A 835 -14.15 -38.16 -2.74
C THR A 835 -14.61 -37.44 -4.01
N PRO A 836 -13.65 -36.79 -4.72
CA PRO A 836 -13.62 -36.95 -6.15
C PRO A 836 -12.24 -37.43 -6.63
N LEU A 837 -12.28 -38.46 -7.49
CA LEU A 837 -11.20 -38.79 -8.41
C LEU A 837 -10.92 -37.58 -9.34
N LEU A 838 -9.74 -36.97 -9.25
CA LEU A 838 -8.77 -36.66 -10.33
C LEU A 838 -7.70 -35.66 -9.87
#